data_AF-A0AAD1YAY2-F1
#
_entry.id   AF-A0AAD1YAY2-F1
#
_cell.length_a   1.000
_cell.length_b   1.000
_cell.length_c   1.000
_cell.angle_alpha   90.00
_cell.angle_beta   90.00
_cell.angle_gamma   90.00
#
_symmetry.space_group_name_H-M   'P 1'
#
loop_
_entity.id
_entity.type
_entity.pdbx_description
1 polymer ?
#
loop_
_entity_poly.entity_id
_entity_poly.type
_entity_poly.pdbx_seq_one_letter_code
_entity_poly.pdbx_strand_id
1 'polypeptide(L)'
;MEPQSLRILIIGSIAQKECSPKSQIEKLEKFLNNLVKKNGNFDHIFCVGSVLGAEAKAMNDFKPYIKGQKEFSESCKVKFIDSSPMIGPFMHSKPEGHEIFKNFSFLGRSGIFEDKNGFRLAYLSGKDNDLYENRTMILDGNKELNDVKYTSNHFTSEDITKILEDYKKIVEKSGKPGVDLFLCNQWPINILKYTSDEFPDLYFNFSTKIAQVVNKVSPRYVITSSCGKDLFYQRNVFMNNEGFATRFVSLSSLPNPDSKTAFKDKYLHALSIKPLVHSTLEELTETEFGGATDQSKLAPGLRNPFLPPKGGDSDDYLIQEKLQLGVKLMEERKLTKDDDHEDSDESVQEIRNEIFVANLPRKCDYNDLKDFCARYGEIREIDMKYDNRTGKFRGFAIIKYNEDSCAEAAVEDSNRYRIQGRRISISYNKKRQAKKSTKTGDETCWFCFNNKDIERHLICNVGKELYVALPKGPVVDHHFLIIPKNHIQGTLALPESARNELEKTKKMLTDFITEHDENDYFIFERNLPLKFENAMHMNLQVISLPPGAYDLDDRIQDMLRASMLEFEVLSGPVEEAFREETEAGETEKYYLYFEYPGLRTAKGRGKVRLLVKVPKESNTNHLMQLGRVMVCELLEAREKANWKACELSKEEEISIVKKVTPMLEKYK
;
A
#
# COMPACT_ATOMS: atom_id res chain seq x y z
N MET A 1 -14.83 51.23 -7.35
CA MET A 1 -15.06 50.58 -6.05
C MET A 1 -13.78 49.85 -5.68
N GLU A 2 -13.31 49.99 -4.44
CA GLU A 2 -12.20 49.14 -3.99
C GLU A 2 -12.60 47.66 -4.11
N PRO A 3 -11.69 46.78 -4.58
CA PRO A 3 -11.99 45.37 -4.73
C PRO A 3 -12.30 44.75 -3.36
N GLN A 4 -13.52 44.26 -3.20
CA GLN A 4 -14.02 43.71 -1.95
C GLN A 4 -13.36 42.35 -1.66
N SER A 5 -13.03 42.11 -0.38
CA SER A 5 -12.58 40.79 0.07
C SER A 5 -13.70 39.77 -0.06
N LEU A 6 -13.38 38.60 -0.61
CA LEU A 6 -14.31 37.49 -0.80
C LEU A 6 -14.29 36.55 0.41
N ARG A 7 -15.44 36.03 0.79
CA ARG A 7 -15.60 35.02 1.84
C ARG A 7 -15.71 33.64 1.22
N ILE A 8 -14.75 32.79 1.52
CA ILE A 8 -14.65 31.44 0.94
C ILE A 8 -14.75 30.41 2.06
N LEU A 9 -15.54 29.38 1.82
CA LEU A 9 -15.65 28.21 2.69
C LEU A 9 -15.17 26.98 1.93
N ILE A 10 -14.27 26.20 2.52
CA ILE A 10 -13.85 24.90 2.02
C ILE A 10 -14.18 23.83 3.05
N ILE A 11 -14.73 22.71 2.61
CA ILE A 11 -15.09 21.55 3.42
C ILE A 11 -14.31 20.34 2.91
N GLY A 12 -13.79 19.53 3.82
CA GLY A 12 -13.13 18.27 3.49
C GLY A 12 -14.10 17.19 3.01
N SER A 13 -13.67 15.92 3.05
CA SER A 13 -14.48 14.79 2.58
C SER A 13 -15.85 14.75 3.25
N ILE A 14 -16.88 14.38 2.49
CA ILE A 14 -18.27 14.30 2.98
C ILE A 14 -18.69 12.84 3.19
N ALA A 15 -18.09 11.90 2.47
CA ALA A 15 -18.39 10.48 2.59
C ALA A 15 -17.58 9.83 3.72
N GLN A 16 -18.26 9.37 4.77
CA GLN A 16 -17.65 8.51 5.80
C GLN A 16 -17.97 7.03 5.54
N LYS A 17 -17.04 6.15 5.94
CA LYS A 17 -17.24 4.70 6.00
C LYS A 17 -18.40 4.40 6.98
N GLU A 18 -19.20 3.39 6.64
CA GLU A 18 -20.33 2.80 7.38
C GLU A 18 -21.75 3.37 7.21
N CYS A 19 -22.67 2.44 6.88
CA CYS A 19 -24.04 2.23 7.36
C CYS A 19 -24.79 3.34 8.13
N SER A 20 -24.71 4.61 7.74
CA SER A 20 -25.64 5.64 8.23
C SER A 20 -27.00 5.48 7.54
N PRO A 21 -28.13 5.29 8.26
CA PRO A 21 -29.47 5.24 7.67
C PRO A 21 -29.97 6.60 7.14
N LYS A 22 -29.20 7.68 7.30
CA LYS A 22 -29.54 9.04 6.88
C LYS A 22 -28.62 9.53 5.75
N SER A 23 -29.24 10.21 4.76
CA SER A 23 -28.60 10.79 3.58
C SER A 23 -27.47 11.77 3.91
N GLN A 24 -26.30 11.60 3.31
CA GLN A 24 -25.11 12.43 3.58
C GLN A 24 -25.21 13.83 2.97
N ILE A 25 -25.81 13.95 1.79
CA ILE A 25 -26.03 15.25 1.13
C ILE A 25 -27.00 16.13 1.94
N GLU A 26 -27.99 15.53 2.60
CA GLU A 26 -28.90 16.24 3.51
C GLU A 26 -28.18 16.74 4.77
N LYS A 27 -27.24 15.96 5.30
CA LYS A 27 -26.41 16.37 6.44
C LYS A 27 -25.53 17.57 6.08
N LEU A 28 -24.89 17.52 4.90
CA LEU A 28 -24.12 18.65 4.37
C LEU A 28 -25.00 19.89 4.21
N GLU A 29 -26.17 19.74 3.59
CA GLU A 29 -27.12 20.84 3.36
C GLU A 29 -27.54 21.49 4.69
N LYS A 30 -27.96 20.68 5.67
CA LYS A 30 -28.33 21.16 7.00
C LYS A 30 -27.16 21.88 7.69
N PHE A 31 -25.96 21.33 7.58
CA PHE A 31 -24.75 21.93 8.13
C PHE A 31 -24.47 23.30 7.51
N LEU A 32 -24.47 23.39 6.18
CA LEU A 32 -24.25 24.63 5.44
C LEU A 32 -25.29 25.70 5.76
N ASN A 33 -26.58 25.32 5.79
CA ASN A 33 -27.66 26.24 6.14
C ASN A 33 -27.48 26.84 7.55
N ASN A 34 -27.07 26.04 8.53
CA ASN A 34 -26.77 26.53 9.87
C ASN A 34 -25.55 27.47 9.87
N LEU A 35 -24.53 27.14 9.09
CA LEU A 35 -23.31 27.94 9.00
C LEU A 35 -23.59 29.31 8.36
N VAL A 36 -24.35 29.34 7.26
CA VAL A 36 -24.79 30.56 6.57
C VAL A 36 -25.71 31.39 7.46
N LYS A 37 -26.67 30.77 8.15
CA LYS A 37 -27.55 31.48 9.09
C LYS A 37 -26.76 32.16 10.22
N LYS A 38 -25.70 31.53 10.72
CA LYS A 38 -24.88 32.07 11.81
C LYS A 38 -23.88 33.13 11.36
N ASN A 39 -23.27 32.95 10.19
CA ASN A 39 -22.10 33.74 9.77
C ASN A 39 -22.37 34.62 8.55
N GLY A 40 -23.55 34.57 7.95
CA GLY A 40 -23.86 35.20 6.66
C GLY A 40 -23.39 34.37 5.46
N ASN A 41 -23.66 34.88 4.26
CA ASN A 41 -23.36 34.20 3.01
C ASN A 41 -21.85 34.14 2.73
N PHE A 42 -21.45 33.12 1.97
CA PHE A 42 -20.11 32.97 1.40
C PHE A 42 -20.18 33.20 -0.11
N ASP A 43 -19.16 33.86 -0.67
CA ASP A 43 -19.06 34.11 -2.10
C ASP A 43 -18.79 32.80 -2.87
N HIS A 44 -17.98 31.91 -2.28
CA HIS A 44 -17.73 30.57 -2.81
C HIS A 44 -17.73 29.51 -1.70
N ILE A 45 -18.37 28.37 -1.98
CA ILE A 45 -18.34 27.18 -1.12
C ILE A 45 -17.73 26.03 -1.93
N PHE A 46 -16.64 25.47 -1.42
CA PHE A 46 -15.92 24.37 -2.05
C PHE A 46 -15.95 23.10 -1.19
N CYS A 47 -16.01 21.94 -1.82
CA CYS A 47 -15.75 20.65 -1.16
C CYS A 47 -14.57 19.93 -1.84
N VAL A 48 -13.74 19.26 -1.04
CA VAL A 48 -12.56 18.50 -1.50
C VAL A 48 -12.54 17.11 -0.88
N GLY A 49 -11.92 16.14 -1.56
CA GLY A 49 -11.74 14.78 -1.05
C GLY A 49 -12.72 13.76 -1.61
N SER A 50 -13.40 13.03 -0.72
CA SER A 50 -14.43 12.07 -1.10
C SER A 50 -15.82 12.69 -0.88
N VAL A 51 -16.42 13.21 -1.94
CA VAL A 51 -17.72 13.93 -1.93
C VAL A 51 -18.85 13.00 -2.39
N LEU A 52 -18.67 12.26 -3.48
CA LEU A 52 -19.65 11.34 -4.05
C LEU A 52 -19.66 9.96 -3.38
N GLY A 53 -18.58 9.62 -2.67
CA GLY A 53 -18.45 8.39 -1.90
C GLY A 53 -17.83 7.21 -2.64
N ALA A 54 -17.39 6.20 -1.89
CA ALA A 54 -16.60 5.09 -2.44
C ALA A 54 -17.44 4.01 -3.13
N GLU A 55 -18.74 3.92 -2.82
CA GLU A 55 -19.61 2.85 -3.28
C GLU A 55 -20.77 3.35 -4.15
N ALA A 56 -21.25 2.51 -5.07
CA ALA A 56 -22.41 2.84 -5.90
C ALA A 56 -23.68 3.16 -5.09
N LYS A 57 -23.81 2.58 -3.89
CA LYS A 57 -24.93 2.86 -2.97
C LYS A 57 -24.93 4.32 -2.50
N ALA A 58 -23.78 4.99 -2.39
CA ALA A 58 -23.69 6.40 -2.02
C ALA A 58 -24.42 7.31 -3.01
N MET A 59 -24.46 6.94 -4.30
CA MET A 59 -25.20 7.69 -5.32
C MET A 59 -26.71 7.71 -5.09
N ASN A 60 -27.25 6.78 -4.28
CA ASN A 60 -28.68 6.80 -3.94
C ASN A 60 -29.08 8.06 -3.17
N ASP A 61 -28.16 8.67 -2.41
CA ASP A 61 -28.40 9.92 -1.67
C ASP A 61 -28.59 11.11 -2.60
N PHE A 62 -27.90 11.11 -3.74
CA PHE A 62 -27.93 12.18 -4.74
C PHE A 62 -29.07 12.02 -5.75
N LYS A 63 -29.56 10.79 -5.98
CA LYS A 63 -30.63 10.49 -6.96
C LYS A 63 -31.89 11.37 -6.84
N PRO A 64 -32.45 11.63 -5.64
CA PRO A 64 -33.63 12.49 -5.50
C PRO A 64 -33.38 13.93 -5.99
N TYR A 65 -32.19 14.47 -5.73
CA TYR A 65 -31.80 15.81 -6.18
C TYR A 65 -31.58 15.86 -7.70
N ILE A 66 -30.88 14.86 -8.24
CA ILE A 66 -30.65 14.71 -9.69
C ILE A 66 -31.97 14.60 -10.46
N LYS A 67 -32.95 13.88 -9.90
CA LYS A 67 -34.29 13.73 -10.49
C LYS A 67 -35.21 14.94 -10.27
N GLY A 68 -34.76 15.98 -9.56
CA GLY A 68 -35.58 17.13 -9.19
C GLY A 68 -36.69 16.83 -8.19
N GLN A 69 -36.62 15.70 -7.48
CA GLN A 69 -37.57 15.32 -6.42
C GLN A 69 -37.26 16.04 -5.10
N LYS A 70 -36.02 16.48 -4.92
CA LYS A 70 -35.55 17.34 -3.83
C LYS A 70 -34.77 18.51 -4.40
N GLU A 71 -34.82 19.63 -3.71
CA GLU A 71 -34.05 20.82 -4.04
C GLU A 71 -32.95 21.01 -2.99
N PHE A 72 -31.77 21.41 -3.45
CA PHE A 72 -30.66 21.79 -2.57
C PHE A 72 -30.71 23.30 -2.32
N SER A 73 -30.35 23.69 -1.10
CA SER A 73 -30.40 25.07 -0.59
C SER A 73 -29.94 26.15 -1.58
N GLU A 74 -30.79 27.16 -1.80
CA GLU A 74 -30.51 28.28 -2.71
C GLU A 74 -29.41 29.23 -2.21
N SER A 75 -29.19 29.28 -0.91
CA SER A 75 -28.14 30.10 -0.30
C SER A 75 -26.76 29.44 -0.33
N CYS A 76 -26.68 28.17 -0.75
CA CYS A 76 -25.46 27.36 -0.69
C CYS A 76 -25.08 26.84 -2.08
N LYS A 77 -24.33 27.64 -2.85
CA LYS A 77 -23.77 27.21 -4.15
C LYS A 77 -22.45 26.49 -3.95
N VAL A 78 -22.50 25.16 -3.96
CA VAL A 78 -21.35 24.28 -3.73
C VAL A 78 -20.70 23.90 -5.05
N LYS A 79 -19.37 24.10 -5.14
CA LYS A 79 -18.54 23.53 -6.19
C LYS A 79 -17.59 22.50 -5.58
N PHE A 80 -17.25 21.41 -6.26
CA PHE A 80 -16.38 20.41 -5.65
C PHE A 80 -15.41 19.76 -6.63
N ILE A 81 -14.28 19.30 -6.10
CA ILE A 81 -13.45 18.26 -6.69
C ILE A 81 -13.62 16.97 -5.90
N ASP A 82 -13.29 15.84 -6.51
CA ASP A 82 -13.52 14.54 -5.91
C ASP A 82 -12.44 13.54 -6.32
N SER A 83 -12.13 12.58 -5.45
CA SER A 83 -11.16 11.50 -5.66
C SER A 83 -11.72 10.10 -5.35
N SER A 84 -12.99 10.01 -5.03
CA SER A 84 -13.71 8.78 -4.82
C SER A 84 -13.92 8.04 -6.15
N PRO A 85 -14.00 6.70 -6.15
CA PRO A 85 -14.31 5.91 -7.34
C PRO A 85 -15.51 6.42 -8.15
N MET A 86 -16.51 7.00 -7.49
CA MET A 86 -17.75 7.45 -8.14
C MET A 86 -17.58 8.68 -9.03
N ILE A 87 -16.45 9.38 -8.99
CA ILE A 87 -16.21 10.54 -9.86
C ILE A 87 -15.79 10.15 -11.28
N GLY A 88 -15.25 8.95 -11.50
CA GLY A 88 -14.68 8.57 -12.79
C GLY A 88 -15.61 8.80 -14.00
N PRO A 89 -16.91 8.44 -13.93
CA PRO A 89 -17.86 8.73 -15.00
C PRO A 89 -17.99 10.22 -15.33
N PHE A 90 -17.92 11.09 -14.33
CA PHE A 90 -17.99 12.54 -14.52
C PHE A 90 -16.68 13.10 -15.07
N MET A 91 -15.52 12.63 -14.60
CA MET A 91 -14.21 13.04 -15.16
C MET A 91 -14.11 12.71 -16.66
N HIS A 92 -14.69 11.60 -17.10
CA HIS A 92 -14.69 11.21 -18.51
C HIS A 92 -15.79 11.90 -19.33
N SER A 93 -17.03 11.92 -18.86
CA SER A 93 -18.17 12.44 -19.63
C SER A 93 -18.34 13.97 -19.53
N LYS A 94 -17.77 14.58 -18.51
CA LYS A 94 -17.86 16.01 -18.16
C LYS A 94 -16.50 16.56 -17.67
N PRO A 95 -15.44 16.47 -18.49
CA PRO A 95 -14.09 16.86 -18.08
C PRO A 95 -13.96 18.35 -17.71
N GLU A 96 -14.74 19.24 -18.34
CA GLU A 96 -14.77 20.68 -18.03
C GLU A 96 -15.71 21.05 -16.86
N GLY A 97 -16.25 20.05 -16.16
CA GLY A 97 -17.19 20.25 -15.06
C GLY A 97 -18.65 20.20 -15.49
N HIS A 98 -19.53 20.06 -14.49
CA HIS A 98 -20.97 19.95 -14.71
C HIS A 98 -21.75 20.27 -13.43
N GLU A 99 -22.86 21.00 -13.58
CA GLU A 99 -23.86 21.07 -12.50
C GLU A 99 -24.58 19.72 -12.41
N ILE A 100 -24.41 19.01 -11.29
CA ILE A 100 -25.04 17.69 -11.09
C ILE A 100 -26.53 17.86 -10.80
N PHE A 101 -26.84 18.86 -9.98
CA PHE A 101 -28.18 19.40 -9.76
C PHE A 101 -28.04 20.85 -9.27
N LYS A 102 -29.15 21.61 -9.29
CA LYS A 102 -29.18 23.04 -8.95
C LYS A 102 -28.38 23.33 -7.67
N ASN A 103 -27.42 24.25 -7.77
CA ASN A 103 -26.53 24.72 -6.68
C ASN A 103 -25.45 23.72 -6.23
N PHE A 104 -25.26 22.59 -6.91
CA PHE A 104 -24.23 21.61 -6.59
C PHE A 104 -23.50 21.15 -7.86
N SER A 105 -22.26 21.63 -8.03
CA SER A 105 -21.52 21.48 -9.29
C SER A 105 -20.17 20.80 -9.09
N PHE A 106 -19.88 19.83 -9.95
CA PHE A 106 -18.54 19.29 -10.12
C PHE A 106 -17.70 20.30 -10.92
N LEU A 107 -16.54 20.70 -10.38
CA LEU A 107 -15.65 21.68 -11.02
C LEU A 107 -15.09 21.19 -12.36
N GLY A 108 -14.90 19.88 -12.49
CA GLY A 108 -14.25 19.26 -13.64
C GLY A 108 -13.03 18.44 -13.24
N ARG A 109 -12.42 17.85 -14.26
CA ARG A 109 -11.25 16.99 -14.14
C ARG A 109 -10.02 17.80 -13.72
N SER A 110 -9.76 18.90 -14.42
CA SER A 110 -8.60 19.76 -14.21
C SER A 110 -8.82 21.13 -14.85
N GLY A 111 -8.33 22.20 -14.23
CA GLY A 111 -8.36 23.53 -14.83
C GLY A 111 -8.19 24.69 -13.84
N ILE A 112 -8.48 25.90 -14.32
CA ILE A 112 -8.50 27.12 -13.51
C ILE A 112 -9.85 27.82 -13.64
N PHE A 113 -10.50 28.02 -12.50
CA PHE A 113 -11.72 28.81 -12.35
C PHE A 113 -11.36 30.26 -12.01
N GLU A 114 -11.81 31.22 -12.83
CA GLU A 114 -11.70 32.65 -12.55
C GLU A 114 -13.11 33.25 -12.38
N ASP A 115 -13.37 33.92 -11.26
CA ASP A 115 -14.64 34.60 -11.03
C ASP A 115 -14.65 36.05 -11.56
N LYS A 116 -15.82 36.69 -11.54
CA LYS A 116 -15.98 38.09 -11.99
C LYS A 116 -15.20 39.12 -11.18
N ASN A 117 -14.74 38.77 -9.98
CA ASN A 117 -13.95 39.61 -9.09
C ASN A 117 -12.44 39.30 -9.22
N GLY A 118 -12.04 38.46 -10.19
CA GLY A 118 -10.66 38.09 -10.45
C GLY A 118 -10.09 37.06 -9.47
N PHE A 119 -10.93 36.38 -8.69
CA PHE A 119 -10.51 35.26 -7.85
C PHE A 119 -10.11 34.06 -8.71
N ARG A 120 -8.92 33.50 -8.47
CA ARG A 120 -8.39 32.38 -9.24
C ARG A 120 -8.25 31.12 -8.41
N LEU A 121 -8.91 30.06 -8.86
CA LEU A 121 -8.84 28.74 -8.26
C LEU A 121 -8.31 27.73 -9.29
N ALA A 122 -7.10 27.22 -9.07
CA ALA A 122 -6.66 26.00 -9.75
C ALA A 122 -7.30 24.77 -9.07
N TYR A 123 -7.67 23.76 -9.83
CA TYR A 123 -8.27 22.56 -9.27
C TYR A 123 -7.85 21.30 -10.04
N LEU A 124 -7.72 20.19 -9.32
CA LEU A 124 -7.39 18.88 -9.87
C LEU A 124 -8.21 17.79 -9.15
N SER A 125 -9.10 17.14 -9.89
CA SER A 125 -9.89 16.01 -9.42
C SER A 125 -9.15 14.70 -9.63
N GLY A 126 -9.47 13.70 -8.82
CA GLY A 126 -8.86 12.38 -8.87
C GLY A 126 -7.57 12.24 -8.07
N LYS A 127 -6.89 11.12 -8.29
CA LYS A 127 -5.62 10.74 -7.64
C LYS A 127 -4.53 10.45 -8.68
N ASP A 128 -3.29 10.72 -8.33
CA ASP A 128 -2.10 10.33 -9.07
C ASP A 128 -1.97 8.80 -9.06
N ASN A 129 -1.74 8.22 -10.24
CA ASN A 129 -1.43 6.80 -10.42
C ASN A 129 -0.60 6.64 -11.68
N ASP A 130 0.70 6.40 -11.51
CA ASP A 130 1.69 6.32 -12.59
C ASP A 130 1.39 5.18 -13.60
N LEU A 131 0.57 4.17 -13.24
CA LEU A 131 0.17 3.10 -14.19
C LEU A 131 -1.09 3.41 -14.99
N TYR A 132 -1.95 4.32 -14.53
CA TYR A 132 -3.09 4.76 -15.35
C TYR A 132 -2.59 5.41 -16.65
N GLU A 133 -1.50 6.17 -16.54
CA GLU A 133 -0.82 6.84 -17.64
C GLU A 133 -0.21 5.85 -18.65
N ASN A 134 0.44 4.78 -18.17
CA ASN A 134 0.98 3.73 -19.03
C ASN A 134 -0.11 2.91 -19.71
N ARG A 135 -1.28 2.71 -19.07
CA ARG A 135 -2.41 2.01 -19.69
C ARG A 135 -3.03 2.80 -20.85
N THR A 136 -3.16 4.12 -20.75
CA THR A 136 -3.61 4.97 -21.88
C THR A 136 -2.66 4.87 -23.07
N MET A 137 -1.34 4.91 -22.85
CA MET A 137 -0.35 4.84 -23.93
C MET A 137 -0.25 3.46 -24.62
N ILE A 138 -0.42 2.36 -23.88
CA ILE A 138 -0.44 1.00 -24.46
C ILE A 138 -1.70 0.77 -25.31
N LEU A 139 -2.82 1.40 -24.92
CA LEU A 139 -4.11 1.26 -25.61
C LEU A 139 -4.23 2.11 -26.88
N ASP A 140 -3.54 3.26 -26.95
CA ASP A 140 -3.50 4.13 -28.15
C ASP A 140 -2.78 3.50 -29.35
N GLY A 141 -1.99 2.44 -29.14
CA GLY A 141 -1.37 1.65 -30.22
C GLY A 141 -2.34 0.81 -31.04
N ASN A 142 -3.54 0.53 -30.53
CA ASN A 142 -4.60 -0.20 -31.23
C ASN A 142 -5.78 0.73 -31.54
N LYS A 143 -5.87 1.18 -32.79
CA LYS A 143 -6.83 2.18 -33.33
C LYS A 143 -8.34 1.84 -33.22
N GLU A 144 -8.76 0.85 -32.45
CA GLU A 144 -10.16 0.41 -32.34
C GLU A 144 -10.79 0.65 -30.96
N LEU A 145 -10.44 1.74 -30.27
CA LEU A 145 -11.01 2.03 -28.94
C LEU A 145 -11.69 3.40 -28.77
N ASN A 146 -12.28 3.94 -29.83
CA ASN A 146 -13.15 5.12 -29.71
C ASN A 146 -14.46 4.85 -28.92
N ASP A 147 -14.73 3.62 -28.49
CA ASP A 147 -15.99 3.23 -27.82
C ASP A 147 -15.87 2.59 -26.43
N VAL A 148 -14.66 2.42 -25.87
CA VAL A 148 -14.51 1.89 -24.49
C VAL A 148 -14.27 3.07 -23.53
N LYS A 149 -15.36 3.62 -23.01
CA LYS A 149 -15.35 4.68 -21.98
C LYS A 149 -14.78 4.17 -20.65
N TYR A 150 -13.45 4.17 -20.54
CA TYR A 150 -12.74 3.98 -19.28
C TYR A 150 -13.06 5.15 -18.35
N THR A 151 -13.54 4.87 -17.14
CA THR A 151 -13.97 5.88 -16.16
C THR A 151 -13.19 5.69 -14.86
N SER A 152 -11.91 6.08 -14.85
CA SER A 152 -11.10 6.07 -13.62
C SER A 152 -11.29 7.37 -12.83
N ASN A 153 -11.03 7.33 -11.53
CA ASN A 153 -10.89 8.49 -10.65
C ASN A 153 -9.43 9.00 -10.61
N HIS A 154 -8.65 8.77 -11.67
CA HIS A 154 -7.25 9.19 -11.77
C HIS A 154 -7.10 10.36 -12.73
N PHE A 155 -6.22 11.30 -12.38
CA PHE A 155 -5.77 12.31 -13.32
C PHE A 155 -4.53 11.82 -14.08
N THR A 156 -4.25 12.43 -15.24
CA THR A 156 -3.12 12.12 -16.12
C THR A 156 -2.15 13.29 -16.21
N SER A 157 -0.99 13.10 -16.82
CA SER A 157 -0.09 14.23 -17.14
C SER A 157 -0.70 15.22 -18.13
N GLU A 158 -1.68 14.82 -18.94
CA GLU A 158 -2.46 15.76 -19.77
C GLU A 158 -3.26 16.73 -18.90
N ASP A 159 -3.84 16.26 -17.80
CA ASP A 159 -4.55 17.13 -16.84
C ASP A 159 -3.61 18.16 -16.20
N ILE A 160 -2.39 17.73 -15.86
CA ILE A 160 -1.34 18.63 -15.36
C ILE A 160 -0.97 19.65 -16.43
N THR A 161 -0.74 19.20 -17.66
CA THR A 161 -0.39 20.06 -18.79
C THR A 161 -1.48 21.09 -19.06
N LYS A 162 -2.75 20.68 -19.04
CA LYS A 162 -3.92 21.55 -19.20
C LYS A 162 -3.94 22.65 -18.14
N ILE A 163 -3.75 22.32 -16.85
CA ILE A 163 -3.69 23.33 -15.78
C ILE A 163 -2.56 24.34 -16.04
N LEU A 164 -1.38 23.87 -16.46
CA LEU A 164 -0.24 24.73 -16.73
C LEU A 164 -0.44 25.61 -17.97
N GLU A 165 -1.11 25.11 -19.00
CA GLU A 165 -1.49 25.90 -20.18
C GLU A 165 -2.57 26.94 -19.87
N ASP A 166 -3.61 26.55 -19.13
CA ASP A 166 -4.65 27.46 -18.66
C ASP A 166 -4.05 28.56 -17.77
N TYR A 167 -3.09 28.19 -16.91
CA TYR A 167 -2.32 29.14 -16.11
C TYR A 167 -1.55 30.14 -16.98
N LYS A 168 -0.77 29.66 -17.96
CA LYS A 168 -0.02 30.53 -18.87
C LYS A 168 -0.92 31.54 -19.57
N LYS A 169 -2.05 31.09 -20.13
CA LYS A 169 -3.03 31.97 -20.81
C LYS A 169 -3.57 33.06 -19.89
N ILE A 170 -3.89 32.70 -18.63
CA ILE A 170 -4.41 33.66 -17.63
C ILE A 170 -3.33 34.68 -17.24
N VAL A 171 -2.09 34.23 -17.05
CA VAL A 171 -0.97 35.14 -16.71
C VAL A 171 -0.65 36.07 -17.87
N GLU A 172 -0.59 35.58 -19.11
CA GLU A 172 -0.38 36.40 -20.31
C GLU A 172 -1.46 37.47 -20.47
N LYS A 173 -2.73 37.11 -20.21
CA LYS A 173 -3.86 38.04 -20.30
C LYS A 173 -3.84 39.12 -19.20
N SER A 174 -3.40 38.77 -18.00
CA SER A 174 -3.55 39.65 -16.82
C SER A 174 -2.27 40.35 -16.37
N GLY A 175 -1.11 39.85 -16.79
CA GLY A 175 0.20 40.29 -16.29
C GLY A 175 0.45 39.99 -14.81
N LYS A 176 -0.39 39.17 -14.16
CA LYS A 176 -0.30 38.84 -12.73
C LYS A 176 -0.10 37.32 -12.56
N PRO A 177 1.09 36.87 -12.13
CA PRO A 177 1.35 35.44 -11.87
C PRO A 177 0.68 34.98 -10.56
N GLY A 178 0.52 33.66 -10.42
CA GLY A 178 -0.06 33.00 -9.25
C GLY A 178 -1.56 32.74 -9.33
N VAL A 179 -2.04 31.93 -8.39
CA VAL A 179 -3.46 31.65 -8.12
C VAL A 179 -3.80 31.85 -6.64
N ASP A 180 -5.06 32.13 -6.31
CA ASP A 180 -5.46 32.34 -4.92
C ASP A 180 -5.51 31.01 -4.17
N LEU A 181 -6.16 30.01 -4.76
CA LEU A 181 -6.30 28.67 -4.20
C LEU A 181 -5.89 27.61 -5.23
N PHE A 182 -5.35 26.51 -4.72
CA PHE A 182 -5.25 25.24 -5.43
C PHE A 182 -5.93 24.14 -4.61
N LEU A 183 -6.94 23.50 -5.20
CA LEU A 183 -7.64 22.35 -4.61
C LEU A 183 -7.15 21.05 -5.26
N CYS A 184 -6.76 20.08 -4.44
CA CYS A 184 -6.32 18.75 -4.88
C CYS A 184 -6.69 17.67 -3.85
N ASN A 185 -6.60 16.38 -4.20
CA ASN A 185 -7.03 15.28 -3.31
C ASN A 185 -5.89 14.42 -2.76
N GLN A 186 -4.64 14.81 -2.98
CA GLN A 186 -3.45 14.16 -2.45
C GLN A 186 -2.43 15.22 -2.06
N TRP A 187 -1.53 14.85 -1.16
CA TRP A 187 -0.51 15.77 -0.69
C TRP A 187 0.62 15.86 -1.72
N PRO A 188 1.15 17.06 -2.00
CA PRO A 188 2.33 17.19 -2.81
C PRO A 188 3.53 16.58 -2.08
N ILE A 189 4.40 15.89 -2.80
CA ILE A 189 5.65 15.41 -2.20
C ILE A 189 6.48 16.58 -1.66
N ASN A 190 7.33 16.33 -0.65
CA ASN A 190 8.16 17.30 0.05
C ASN A 190 7.39 18.34 0.86
N ILE A 191 6.06 18.30 0.95
CA ILE A 191 5.29 19.26 1.74
C ILE A 191 5.60 19.27 3.25
N LEU A 192 6.41 18.34 3.75
CA LEU A 192 6.92 18.34 5.12
C LEU A 192 8.40 18.78 5.22
N LYS A 193 9.07 19.03 4.10
CA LYS A 193 10.46 19.46 4.08
C LYS A 193 10.62 20.80 4.77
N TYR A 194 11.64 20.92 5.60
CA TYR A 194 11.94 22.11 6.41
C TYR A 194 10.91 22.48 7.49
N THR A 195 9.92 21.63 7.79
CA THR A 195 9.12 21.80 9.00
C THR A 195 9.81 21.14 10.19
N SER A 196 9.50 21.61 11.38
CA SER A 196 9.88 20.98 12.65
C SER A 196 8.81 20.03 13.18
N ASP A 197 7.76 19.79 12.40
CA ASP A 197 6.57 19.06 12.86
C ASP A 197 6.87 17.56 12.91
N GLU A 198 6.78 16.98 14.11
CA GLU A 198 6.81 15.52 14.28
C GLU A 198 5.50 14.92 13.77
N PHE A 199 5.61 13.97 12.86
CA PHE A 199 4.45 13.38 12.21
C PHE A 199 4.40 11.87 12.50
N PRO A 200 3.31 11.33 13.08
CA PRO A 200 3.18 9.88 13.28
C PRO A 200 3.29 9.15 11.94
N ASP A 201 4.11 8.10 11.88
CA ASP A 201 4.38 7.22 10.73
C ASP A 201 3.31 7.28 9.63
N LEU A 202 3.50 8.21 8.68
CA LEU A 202 2.57 8.34 7.59
C LEU A 202 3.06 7.59 6.38
N TYR A 203 2.39 6.45 6.20
CA TYR A 203 2.20 5.79 4.93
C TYR A 203 1.40 6.72 3.99
N PHE A 204 2.03 7.80 3.52
CA PHE A 204 1.37 8.81 2.70
C PHE A 204 1.51 8.52 1.21
N ASN A 205 0.37 8.66 0.54
CA ASN A 205 0.21 8.70 -0.90
C ASN A 205 0.53 10.12 -1.42
N PHE A 206 1.83 10.48 -1.44
CA PHE A 206 2.32 11.76 -1.96
C PHE A 206 2.38 11.76 -3.50
N SER A 207 2.08 12.91 -4.12
CA SER A 207 2.15 13.09 -5.58
C SER A 207 3.25 14.06 -5.98
N THR A 208 4.10 13.62 -6.91
CA THR A 208 5.08 14.47 -7.61
C THR A 208 4.38 15.43 -8.56
N LYS A 209 3.36 14.96 -9.29
CA LYS A 209 2.57 15.76 -10.23
C LYS A 209 1.86 16.93 -9.54
N ILE A 210 1.29 16.71 -8.35
CA ILE A 210 0.68 17.80 -7.56
C ILE A 210 1.75 18.79 -7.09
N ALA A 211 2.93 18.31 -6.67
CA ALA A 211 4.03 19.21 -6.29
C ALA A 211 4.51 20.07 -7.48
N GLN A 212 4.55 19.50 -8.69
CA GLN A 212 4.85 20.25 -9.91
C GLN A 212 3.82 21.36 -10.16
N VAL A 213 2.52 21.08 -10.00
CA VAL A 213 1.47 22.10 -10.12
C VAL A 213 1.68 23.20 -9.09
N VAL A 214 1.82 22.87 -7.80
CA VAL A 214 2.04 23.85 -6.73
C VAL A 214 3.26 24.73 -7.03
N ASN A 215 4.36 24.13 -7.49
CA ASN A 215 5.58 24.84 -7.82
C ASN A 215 5.39 25.80 -9.01
N LYS A 216 4.66 25.38 -10.05
CA LYS A 216 4.52 26.15 -11.30
C LYS A 216 3.40 27.21 -11.25
N VAL A 217 2.30 26.95 -10.53
CA VAL A 217 1.15 27.88 -10.47
C VAL A 217 1.17 28.81 -9.25
N SER A 218 2.14 28.62 -8.34
CA SER A 218 2.40 29.51 -7.19
C SER A 218 1.14 29.93 -6.41
N PRO A 219 0.39 28.97 -5.84
CA PRO A 219 -0.85 29.25 -5.12
C PRO A 219 -0.58 29.97 -3.78
N ARG A 220 -1.51 30.81 -3.31
CA ARG A 220 -1.49 31.37 -1.94
C ARG A 220 -1.99 30.35 -0.90
N TYR A 221 -2.91 29.48 -1.30
CA TYR A 221 -3.43 28.40 -0.48
C TYR A 221 -3.44 27.10 -1.26
N VAL A 222 -2.85 26.04 -0.72
CA VAL A 222 -3.01 24.67 -1.19
C VAL A 222 -3.91 23.95 -0.19
N ILE A 223 -5.11 23.56 -0.62
CA ILE A 223 -6.08 22.89 0.25
C ILE A 223 -6.40 21.51 -0.30
N THR A 224 -6.33 20.52 0.56
CA THR A 224 -6.60 19.12 0.24
C THR A 224 -7.40 18.44 1.34
N SER A 225 -7.72 17.15 1.16
CA SER A 225 -8.29 16.28 2.19
C SER A 225 -7.35 15.11 2.47
N SER A 226 -7.46 14.52 3.65
CA SER A 226 -6.69 13.35 4.09
C SER A 226 -6.36 12.30 3.01
N CYS A 227 -5.08 12.01 2.83
CA CYS A 227 -4.54 10.96 1.94
C CYS A 227 -4.34 9.63 2.70
N GLY A 228 -5.44 8.92 2.96
CA GLY A 228 -5.43 7.54 3.48
C GLY A 228 -5.75 7.39 4.97
N LYS A 229 -5.59 8.44 5.77
CA LYS A 229 -6.06 8.50 7.17
C LYS A 229 -6.74 9.83 7.44
N ASP A 230 -7.98 9.79 7.92
CA ASP A 230 -8.80 10.97 8.21
C ASP A 230 -8.14 11.86 9.27
N LEU A 231 -7.43 12.90 8.84
CA LEU A 231 -6.55 13.72 9.69
C LEU A 231 -6.48 15.16 9.18
N PHE A 232 -6.65 16.11 10.09
CA PHE A 232 -6.36 17.51 9.83
C PHE A 232 -4.86 17.79 9.97
N TYR A 233 -4.30 18.55 9.04
CA TYR A 233 -2.95 19.10 9.17
C TYR A 233 -2.83 20.47 8.53
N GLN A 234 -2.05 21.34 9.15
CA GLN A 234 -1.73 22.65 8.63
C GLN A 234 -0.24 22.90 8.78
N ARG A 235 0.43 23.12 7.65
CA ARG A 235 1.86 23.43 7.62
C ARG A 235 2.09 24.88 8.00
N ASN A 236 3.23 25.18 8.63
CA ASN A 236 3.79 26.54 8.64
C ASN A 236 3.95 27.10 7.22
N VAL A 237 3.77 28.43 7.10
CA VAL A 237 3.83 29.16 5.82
C VAL A 237 5.18 28.95 5.15
N PHE A 238 5.18 28.80 3.82
CA PHE A 238 6.39 28.82 3.00
C PHE A 238 6.25 29.81 1.84
N MET A 239 7.36 30.23 1.26
CA MET A 239 7.38 31.16 0.14
C MET A 239 7.43 30.39 -1.19
N ASN A 240 6.50 30.66 -2.10
CA ASN A 240 6.49 30.05 -3.43
C ASN A 240 7.45 30.75 -4.42
N ASN A 241 7.41 30.34 -5.69
CA ASN A 241 8.33 30.83 -6.73
C ASN A 241 8.13 32.31 -7.10
N GLU A 242 6.93 32.85 -6.89
CA GLU A 242 6.65 34.27 -7.07
C GLU A 242 6.99 35.10 -5.82
N GLY A 243 7.48 34.44 -4.75
CA GLY A 243 7.70 35.07 -3.47
C GLY A 243 6.39 35.36 -2.71
N PHE A 244 5.31 34.64 -2.98
CA PHE A 244 4.09 34.78 -2.19
C PHE A 244 4.11 33.83 -0.98
N ALA A 245 3.48 34.27 0.11
CA ALA A 245 3.24 33.45 1.28
C ALA A 245 2.18 32.37 0.97
N THR A 246 2.61 31.12 0.91
CA THR A 246 1.75 29.95 0.65
C THR A 246 1.43 29.17 1.92
N ARG A 247 0.14 28.88 2.11
CA ARG A 247 -0.39 28.06 3.21
C ARG A 247 -0.83 26.70 2.69
N PHE A 248 -0.47 25.63 3.39
CA PHE A 248 -0.95 24.28 3.10
C PHE A 248 -1.90 23.80 4.21
N VAL A 249 -3.07 23.33 3.82
CA VAL A 249 -4.10 22.83 4.73
C VAL A 249 -4.67 21.51 4.20
N SER A 250 -4.56 20.44 4.98
CA SER A 250 -5.27 19.18 4.77
C SER A 250 -6.43 19.11 5.73
N LEU A 251 -7.64 18.99 5.20
CA LEU A 251 -8.86 18.88 5.99
C LEU A 251 -9.19 17.41 6.29
N SER A 252 -9.74 17.18 7.48
CA SER A 252 -10.40 15.92 7.81
C SER A 252 -11.81 15.88 7.20
N SER A 253 -12.43 14.72 7.29
CA SER A 253 -13.78 14.44 6.81
C SER A 253 -14.80 15.08 7.75
N LEU A 254 -15.92 15.50 7.19
CA LEU A 254 -17.07 16.00 7.93
C LEU A 254 -17.51 14.91 8.93
N PRO A 255 -17.45 15.16 10.25
CA PRO A 255 -17.71 14.13 11.26
C PRO A 255 -19.16 13.63 11.18
N ASN A 256 -19.37 12.32 11.33
CA ASN A 256 -20.70 11.78 11.55
C ASN A 256 -21.20 12.18 12.95
N PRO A 257 -22.30 12.95 13.05
CA PRO A 257 -22.83 13.40 14.34
C PRO A 257 -23.29 12.25 15.25
N ASP A 258 -23.51 11.05 14.70
CA ASP A 258 -23.95 9.87 15.45
C ASP A 258 -22.75 9.02 15.96
N SER A 259 -21.50 9.35 15.59
CA SER A 259 -20.30 8.64 16.05
C SER A 259 -19.87 9.11 17.45
N LYS A 260 -19.74 8.17 18.40
CA LYS A 260 -19.20 8.44 19.75
C LYS A 260 -17.69 8.70 19.76
N THR A 261 -17.01 8.48 18.63
CA THR A 261 -15.58 8.70 18.39
C THR A 261 -15.38 9.76 17.31
N ALA A 262 -16.10 10.88 17.39
CA ALA A 262 -15.85 12.02 16.51
C ALA A 262 -14.43 12.56 16.80
N PHE A 263 -13.48 12.29 15.91
CA PHE A 263 -12.18 12.95 15.92
C PHE A 263 -12.41 14.47 15.92
N LYS A 264 -11.79 15.19 16.87
CA LYS A 264 -11.86 16.65 17.04
C LYS A 264 -11.11 17.43 15.95
N ASP A 265 -10.90 16.82 14.79
CA ASP A 265 -10.07 17.38 13.73
C ASP A 265 -10.84 18.40 12.90
N LYS A 266 -10.12 19.40 12.37
CA LYS A 266 -10.74 20.48 11.60
C LYS A 266 -11.08 19.98 10.18
N TYR A 267 -12.37 19.92 9.90
CA TYR A 267 -12.94 19.46 8.62
C TYR A 267 -13.39 20.61 7.70
N LEU A 268 -13.22 21.86 8.13
CA LEU A 268 -13.57 23.05 7.35
C LEU A 268 -12.47 24.10 7.45
N HIS A 269 -12.36 24.92 6.41
CA HIS A 269 -11.52 26.11 6.37
C HIS A 269 -12.33 27.29 5.80
N ALA A 270 -12.50 28.34 6.60
CA ALA A 270 -13.16 29.56 6.17
C ALA A 270 -12.13 30.69 6.09
N LEU A 271 -12.10 31.42 4.98
CA LEU A 271 -11.13 32.48 4.72
C LEU A 271 -11.79 33.71 4.11
N SER A 272 -11.22 34.88 4.41
CA SER A 272 -11.53 36.14 3.73
C SER A 272 -10.31 36.54 2.91
N ILE A 273 -10.47 36.65 1.60
CA ILE A 273 -9.36 36.87 0.68
C ILE A 273 -9.66 38.01 -0.28
N LYS A 274 -8.76 38.98 -0.34
CA LYS A 274 -8.67 39.91 -1.46
C LYS A 274 -8.00 39.17 -2.63
N PRO A 275 -8.64 39.04 -3.80
CA PRO A 275 -8.07 38.33 -4.93
C PRO A 275 -6.66 38.82 -5.28
N LEU A 276 -5.77 37.90 -5.68
CA LEU A 276 -4.37 38.21 -5.93
C LEU A 276 -4.17 39.30 -6.98
N VAL A 277 -5.06 39.34 -7.98
CA VAL A 277 -5.01 40.33 -9.09
C VAL A 277 -5.21 41.76 -8.59
N HIS A 278 -5.81 41.91 -7.41
CA HIS A 278 -6.07 43.16 -6.74
C HIS A 278 -5.15 43.42 -5.55
N SER A 279 -4.30 42.45 -5.20
CA SER A 279 -3.42 42.53 -4.04
C SER A 279 -2.07 43.19 -4.38
N THR A 280 -1.49 43.90 -3.42
CA THR A 280 -0.11 44.41 -3.53
C THR A 280 0.90 43.31 -3.26
N LEU A 281 2.16 43.49 -3.68
CA LEU A 281 3.21 42.51 -3.37
C LEU A 281 3.45 42.39 -1.86
N GLU A 282 3.30 43.48 -1.12
CA GLU A 282 3.39 43.49 0.36
C GLU A 282 2.31 42.61 0.99
N GLU A 283 1.05 42.76 0.56
CA GLU A 283 -0.08 41.90 1.00
C GLU A 283 0.13 40.42 0.64
N LEU A 284 0.85 40.14 -0.45
CA LEU A 284 1.11 38.77 -0.93
C LEU A 284 2.34 38.11 -0.29
N THR A 285 3.30 38.92 0.17
CA THR A 285 4.55 38.47 0.82
C THR A 285 4.45 38.48 2.34
N GLU A 286 3.35 38.98 2.89
CA GLU A 286 3.16 39.14 4.33
C GLU A 286 3.29 37.80 5.06
N THR A 287 4.36 37.72 5.83
CA THR A 287 4.65 36.68 6.82
C THR A 287 5.14 37.35 8.09
N GLU A 288 5.14 36.63 9.20
CA GLU A 288 5.71 37.13 10.47
C GLU A 288 7.22 37.42 10.40
N PHE A 289 7.90 37.12 9.28
CA PHE A 289 9.37 37.12 9.14
C PHE A 289 9.94 38.07 8.06
N GLY A 290 9.08 38.85 7.38
CA GLY A 290 9.51 39.83 6.37
C GLY A 290 9.78 39.22 4.98
N GLY A 291 9.32 39.92 3.93
CA GLY A 291 9.23 39.43 2.55
C GLY A 291 10.54 39.33 1.77
N ALA A 292 11.47 38.45 2.18
CA ALA A 292 12.65 38.12 1.38
C ALA A 292 12.31 37.18 0.22
N THR A 293 12.78 37.48 -0.99
CA THR A 293 12.56 36.69 -2.21
C THR A 293 13.66 35.67 -2.50
N ASP A 294 14.82 35.81 -1.85
CA ASP A 294 15.97 34.92 -2.01
C ASP A 294 15.85 33.70 -1.07
N GLN A 295 15.54 32.54 -1.66
CA GLN A 295 15.32 31.26 -0.96
C GLN A 295 16.49 30.86 -0.04
N SER A 296 17.73 31.20 -0.41
CA SER A 296 18.91 30.84 0.37
C SER A 296 18.98 31.57 1.72
N LYS A 297 18.37 32.77 1.79
CA LYS A 297 18.35 33.64 2.98
C LYS A 297 17.13 33.41 3.86
N LEU A 298 16.12 32.69 3.37
CA LEU A 298 14.94 32.35 4.15
C LEU A 298 15.27 31.34 5.25
N ALA A 299 14.64 31.54 6.41
CA ALA A 299 14.61 30.54 7.48
C ALA A 299 14.07 29.21 6.92
N PRO A 300 14.54 28.03 7.40
CA PRO A 300 14.17 26.74 6.83
C PRO A 300 12.66 26.58 6.57
N GLY A 301 11.80 26.87 7.55
CA GLY A 301 10.34 26.72 7.43
C GLY A 301 9.70 27.56 6.31
N LEU A 302 10.31 28.70 5.97
CA LEU A 302 9.83 29.62 4.93
C LEU A 302 10.31 29.24 3.52
N ARG A 303 11.27 28.32 3.39
CA ARG A 303 11.80 27.92 2.09
C ARG A 303 10.77 27.14 1.30
N ASN A 304 10.76 27.33 -0.03
CA ASN A 304 9.97 26.52 -0.93
C ASN A 304 10.41 25.05 -0.82
N PRO A 305 9.54 24.14 -0.33
CA PRO A 305 9.91 22.74 -0.15
C PRO A 305 10.08 21.97 -1.46
N PHE A 306 9.60 22.51 -2.58
CA PHE A 306 9.58 21.83 -3.88
C PHE A 306 10.80 22.14 -4.76
N LEU A 307 11.71 23.03 -4.32
CA LEU A 307 12.90 23.39 -5.07
C LEU A 307 14.15 22.60 -4.61
N PRO A 308 15.09 22.30 -5.53
CA PRO A 308 16.35 21.67 -5.19
C PRO A 308 17.24 22.63 -4.37
N PRO A 309 17.93 22.15 -3.31
CA PRO A 309 18.76 23.00 -2.45
C PRO A 309 19.96 23.67 -3.14
N LYS A 310 20.45 23.10 -4.25
CA LYS A 310 21.67 23.53 -4.95
C LYS A 310 21.41 24.07 -6.36
N GLY A 311 20.17 24.42 -6.68
CA GLY A 311 19.74 24.67 -8.06
C GLY A 311 19.70 23.37 -8.88
N GLY A 312 19.04 23.43 -10.04
CA GLY A 312 18.80 22.26 -10.89
C GLY A 312 17.34 22.19 -11.35
N ASP A 313 17.03 21.16 -12.13
CA ASP A 313 15.66 20.91 -12.58
C ASP A 313 14.77 20.48 -11.40
N SER A 314 13.65 21.17 -11.22
CA SER A 314 12.74 20.90 -10.09
C SER A 314 11.99 19.60 -10.24
N ASP A 315 11.67 19.19 -11.47
CA ASP A 315 10.85 18.03 -11.74
C ASP A 315 11.68 16.76 -11.50
N ASP A 316 12.93 16.73 -11.99
CA ASP A 316 13.90 15.66 -11.70
C ASP A 316 14.16 15.51 -10.19
N TYR A 317 14.30 16.65 -9.49
CA TYR A 317 14.50 16.66 -8.04
C TYR A 317 13.32 16.05 -7.28
N LEU A 318 12.08 16.40 -7.64
CA LEU A 318 10.89 15.84 -7.01
C LEU A 318 10.78 14.32 -7.23
N ILE A 319 11.17 13.84 -8.42
CA ILE A 319 11.22 12.40 -8.72
C ILE A 319 12.26 11.69 -7.84
N GLN A 320 13.47 12.25 -7.72
CA GLN A 320 14.53 11.69 -6.88
C GLN A 320 14.12 11.63 -5.39
N GLU A 321 13.45 12.67 -4.87
CA GLU A 321 12.97 12.68 -3.49
C GLU A 321 11.86 11.62 -3.27
N LYS A 322 10.99 11.37 -4.25
CA LYS A 322 9.98 10.27 -4.18
C LYS A 322 10.65 8.91 -4.04
N LEU A 323 11.70 8.67 -4.81
CA LEU A 323 12.48 7.43 -4.75
C LEU A 323 13.18 7.27 -3.39
N GLN A 324 13.84 8.33 -2.89
CA GLN A 324 14.54 8.31 -1.61
C GLN A 324 13.60 8.11 -0.41
N LEU A 325 12.45 8.79 -0.40
CA LEU A 325 11.43 8.61 0.64
C LEU A 325 10.96 7.14 0.66
N GLY A 326 10.76 6.54 -0.51
CA GLY A 326 10.47 5.11 -0.64
C GLY A 326 11.52 4.24 0.04
N VAL A 327 12.81 4.48 -0.24
CA VAL A 327 13.95 3.75 0.38
C VAL A 327 13.95 3.89 1.90
N LYS A 328 13.80 5.11 2.43
CA LYS A 328 13.81 5.38 3.88
C LYS A 328 12.70 4.64 4.62
N LEU A 329 11.48 4.65 4.07
CA LEU A 329 10.33 3.93 4.64
C LEU A 329 10.58 2.41 4.72
N MET A 330 11.44 1.86 3.86
CA MET A 330 11.82 0.44 3.92
C MET A 330 12.83 0.12 5.01
N GLU A 331 13.73 1.04 5.31
CA GLU A 331 14.70 0.89 6.40
C GLU A 331 14.00 0.98 7.76
N GLU A 332 13.06 1.92 7.92
CA GLU A 332 12.24 2.07 9.13
C GLU A 332 11.36 0.83 9.38
N ARG A 333 10.77 0.22 8.33
CA ARG A 333 10.04 -1.06 8.42
C ARG A 333 10.90 -2.26 8.79
N LYS A 334 12.23 -2.19 8.63
CA LYS A 334 13.16 -3.25 9.05
C LYS A 334 13.51 -3.08 10.53
N LEU A 335 13.70 -1.84 10.99
CA LEU A 335 14.06 -1.52 12.38
C LEU A 335 12.92 -1.83 13.38
N THR A 336 11.66 -1.66 12.99
CA THR A 336 10.51 -1.99 13.85
C THR A 336 10.22 -3.48 14.02
N LYS A 337 10.98 -4.35 13.34
CA LYS A 337 10.83 -5.83 13.41
C LYS A 337 11.86 -6.51 14.29
N ASP A 338 12.86 -5.78 14.79
CA ASP A 338 13.97 -6.37 15.57
C ASP A 338 13.74 -6.33 17.11
N ASP A 339 12.65 -5.72 17.60
CA ASP A 339 12.38 -5.57 19.05
C ASP A 339 11.34 -6.53 19.65
N ASP A 340 10.73 -7.42 18.86
CA ASP A 340 9.80 -8.45 19.36
C ASP A 340 10.24 -9.85 18.89
N HIS A 341 11.22 -10.45 19.57
CA HIS A 341 11.35 -11.90 19.72
C HIS A 341 12.37 -12.27 20.83
N GLU A 342 11.89 -12.38 22.07
CA GLU A 342 12.36 -13.45 22.98
C GLU A 342 11.59 -14.72 22.57
N ASP A 343 12.30 -15.65 21.93
CA ASP A 343 11.79 -16.98 21.60
C ASP A 343 11.46 -17.77 22.88
N SER A 344 10.23 -18.27 22.98
CA SER A 344 9.86 -19.30 23.95
C SER A 344 10.11 -20.68 23.34
N ASP A 345 11.04 -21.41 23.97
CA ASP A 345 11.57 -22.73 23.59
C ASP A 345 10.49 -23.84 23.58
N GLU A 346 10.39 -24.56 22.47
CA GLU A 346 9.92 -25.96 22.47
C GLU A 346 11.09 -26.87 22.88
N SER A 347 10.84 -27.81 23.79
CA SER A 347 11.83 -28.62 24.52
C SER A 347 12.97 -29.21 23.67
N VAL A 348 14.14 -28.58 23.70
CA VAL A 348 15.40 -29.13 23.21
C VAL A 348 16.17 -29.79 24.37
N GLN A 349 16.53 -31.07 24.23
CA GLN A 349 17.42 -31.73 25.18
C GLN A 349 18.85 -31.18 25.06
N GLU A 350 19.25 -30.37 26.03
CA GLU A 350 20.61 -29.89 26.22
C GLU A 350 21.53 -31.04 26.66
N ILE A 351 22.74 -31.07 26.10
CA ILE A 351 23.78 -32.01 26.55
C ILE A 351 24.54 -31.34 27.69
N ARG A 352 24.30 -31.79 28.92
CA ARG A 352 24.78 -31.12 30.14
C ARG A 352 26.30 -31.04 30.29
N ASN A 353 27.08 -31.86 29.59
CA ASN A 353 28.55 -31.83 29.62
C ASN A 353 29.19 -31.26 28.35
N GLU A 354 28.42 -30.74 27.40
CA GLU A 354 28.94 -30.16 26.16
C GLU A 354 28.50 -28.72 25.99
N ILE A 355 29.44 -27.84 25.65
CA ILE A 355 29.18 -26.44 25.35
C ILE A 355 29.46 -26.12 23.88
N PHE A 356 28.69 -25.18 23.35
CA PHE A 356 28.91 -24.52 22.08
C PHE A 356 29.55 -23.16 22.33
N VAL A 357 30.74 -22.93 21.78
CA VAL A 357 31.51 -21.70 21.93
C VAL A 357 31.51 -20.95 20.60
N ALA A 358 30.90 -19.78 20.56
CA ALA A 358 30.69 -18.97 19.37
C ALA A 358 31.43 -17.62 19.42
N ASN A 359 31.46 -16.94 18.27
CA ASN A 359 32.14 -15.66 18.07
C ASN A 359 33.66 -15.70 18.30
N LEU A 360 34.28 -16.86 18.06
CA LEU A 360 35.73 -17.02 18.13
C LEU A 360 36.40 -16.23 16.97
N PRO A 361 37.54 -15.58 17.22
CA PRO A 361 38.34 -14.97 16.17
C PRO A 361 38.71 -15.98 15.08
N ARG A 362 38.72 -15.56 13.81
CA ARG A 362 39.10 -16.46 12.69
C ARG A 362 40.56 -16.95 12.75
N LYS A 363 41.40 -16.28 13.55
CA LYS A 363 42.79 -16.66 13.82
C LYS A 363 42.95 -17.51 15.10
N CYS A 364 41.87 -17.75 15.84
CA CYS A 364 41.88 -18.59 17.03
C CYS A 364 42.22 -20.02 16.62
N ASP A 365 43.23 -20.59 17.29
CA ASP A 365 43.64 -21.98 17.08
C ASP A 365 43.19 -22.90 18.23
N TYR A 366 43.57 -24.17 18.12
CA TYR A 366 43.21 -25.18 19.12
C TYR A 366 43.77 -24.87 20.51
N ASN A 367 44.99 -24.34 20.59
CA ASN A 367 45.65 -24.08 21.88
C ASN A 367 45.01 -22.87 22.57
N ASP A 368 44.71 -21.81 21.81
CA ASP A 368 43.98 -20.63 22.32
C ASP A 368 42.65 -21.04 22.99
N LEU A 369 41.91 -21.94 22.34
CA LEU A 369 40.63 -22.40 22.84
C LEU A 369 40.76 -23.40 23.99
N LYS A 370 41.76 -24.27 23.96
CA LYS A 370 42.06 -25.21 25.05
C LYS A 370 42.42 -24.47 26.33
N ASP A 371 43.31 -23.48 26.24
CA ASP A 371 43.74 -22.69 27.40
C ASP A 371 42.59 -21.86 27.98
N PHE A 372 41.74 -21.31 27.11
CA PHE A 372 40.54 -20.59 27.54
C PHE A 372 39.52 -21.49 28.25
N CYS A 373 39.26 -22.69 27.73
CA CYS A 373 38.24 -23.59 28.28
C CYS A 373 38.75 -24.42 29.48
N ALA A 374 40.05 -24.65 29.61
CA ALA A 374 40.63 -25.46 30.70
C ALA A 374 40.38 -24.86 32.09
N ARG A 375 40.05 -23.57 32.17
CA ARG A 375 39.73 -22.88 33.43
C ARG A 375 38.43 -23.34 34.09
N TYR A 376 37.53 -23.94 33.33
CA TYR A 376 36.24 -24.42 33.83
C TYR A 376 36.29 -25.90 34.25
N GLY A 377 37.32 -26.63 33.81
CA GLY A 377 37.57 -28.02 34.20
C GLY A 377 38.32 -28.82 33.14
N GLU A 378 38.48 -30.12 33.37
CA GLU A 378 39.20 -31.00 32.46
C GLU A 378 38.41 -31.25 31.16
N ILE A 379 39.01 -30.85 30.04
CA ILE A 379 38.41 -30.98 28.71
C ILE A 379 38.63 -32.39 28.16
N ARG A 380 37.53 -33.04 27.77
CA ARG A 380 37.55 -34.34 27.11
C ARG A 380 37.81 -34.24 25.61
N GLU A 381 37.15 -33.28 24.94
CA GLU A 381 37.21 -33.14 23.49
C GLU A 381 36.98 -31.68 23.07
N ILE A 382 37.72 -31.22 22.06
CA ILE A 382 37.54 -29.91 21.41
C ILE A 382 37.33 -30.15 19.92
N ASP A 383 36.16 -29.77 19.42
CA ASP A 383 35.74 -29.94 18.03
C ASP A 383 35.55 -28.57 17.36
N MET A 384 36.63 -28.09 16.74
CA MET A 384 36.63 -26.83 15.98
C MET A 384 35.97 -27.03 14.62
N LYS A 385 35.03 -26.16 14.25
CA LYS A 385 34.33 -26.27 12.96
C LYS A 385 34.99 -25.45 11.87
N TYR A 386 35.34 -26.14 10.78
CA TYR A 386 35.90 -25.55 9.57
C TYR A 386 34.89 -25.62 8.43
N ASP A 387 35.01 -24.72 7.46
CA ASP A 387 34.23 -24.75 6.23
C ASP A 387 34.80 -25.82 5.30
N ASN A 388 33.99 -26.83 4.96
CA ASN A 388 34.39 -27.97 4.13
C ASN A 388 34.84 -27.57 2.71
N ARG A 389 34.43 -26.40 2.21
CA ARG A 389 34.81 -25.91 0.87
C ARG A 389 36.08 -25.07 0.90
N THR A 390 36.30 -24.28 1.96
CA THR A 390 37.38 -23.29 2.01
C THR A 390 38.51 -23.63 2.99
N GLY A 391 38.32 -24.64 3.86
CA GLY A 391 39.26 -25.04 4.90
C GLY A 391 39.41 -24.02 6.03
N LYS A 392 38.68 -22.89 5.99
CA LYS A 392 38.80 -21.81 6.97
C LYS A 392 37.96 -22.08 8.21
N PHE A 393 38.47 -21.66 9.36
CA PHE A 393 37.78 -21.77 10.64
C PHE A 393 36.48 -20.94 10.64
N ARG A 394 35.37 -21.54 11.05
CA ARG A 394 34.03 -20.91 11.03
C ARG A 394 33.77 -19.97 12.21
N GLY A 395 34.72 -19.87 13.15
CA GLY A 395 34.59 -18.99 14.31
C GLY A 395 33.73 -19.56 15.43
N PHE A 396 33.58 -20.88 15.50
CA PHE A 396 32.92 -21.57 16.61
C PHE A 396 33.44 -23.00 16.79
N ALA A 397 33.24 -23.55 17.98
CA ALA A 397 33.68 -24.88 18.36
C ALA A 397 32.73 -25.51 19.37
N ILE A 398 32.77 -26.83 19.48
CA ILE A 398 32.08 -27.60 20.52
C ILE A 398 33.12 -28.13 21.50
N ILE A 399 32.91 -27.93 22.80
CA ILE A 399 33.80 -28.42 23.86
C ILE A 399 33.03 -29.43 24.70
N LYS A 400 33.63 -30.58 24.96
CA LYS A 400 33.07 -31.59 25.87
C LYS A 400 33.94 -31.65 27.12
N TYR A 401 33.32 -31.55 28.29
CA TYR A 401 33.99 -31.70 29.58
C TYR A 401 33.80 -33.12 30.13
N ASN A 402 34.69 -33.50 31.06
CA ASN A 402 34.55 -34.73 31.82
C ASN A 402 33.38 -34.67 32.82
N GLU A 403 33.06 -33.48 33.35
CA GLU A 403 32.00 -33.25 34.33
C GLU A 403 30.99 -32.19 33.85
N ASP A 404 29.70 -32.40 34.15
CA ASP A 404 28.60 -31.48 33.80
C ASP A 404 28.77 -30.10 34.47
N SER A 405 29.29 -30.07 35.69
CA SER A 405 29.58 -28.85 36.47
C SER A 405 30.48 -27.85 35.74
N CYS A 406 31.40 -28.36 34.90
CA CYS A 406 32.34 -27.56 34.13
C CYS A 406 31.65 -26.82 32.97
N ALA A 407 30.67 -27.47 32.33
CA ALA A 407 29.88 -26.86 31.27
C ALA A 407 28.95 -25.76 31.82
N GLU A 408 28.36 -25.98 33.01
CA GLU A 408 27.53 -25.00 33.70
C GLU A 408 28.31 -23.72 34.04
N ALA A 409 29.47 -23.87 34.68
CA ALA A 409 30.35 -22.74 35.00
C ALA A 409 30.79 -21.96 33.74
N ALA A 410 31.03 -22.66 32.63
CA ALA A 410 31.39 -22.02 31.36
C ALA A 410 30.22 -21.22 30.74
N VAL A 411 28.98 -21.71 30.86
CA VAL A 411 27.79 -21.02 30.37
C VAL A 411 27.45 -19.79 31.21
N GLU A 412 27.61 -19.85 32.54
CA GLU A 412 27.41 -18.69 33.43
C GLU A 412 28.35 -17.51 33.10
N ASP A 413 29.55 -17.83 32.61
CA ASP A 413 30.57 -16.86 32.21
C ASP A 413 30.47 -16.43 30.73
N SER A 414 29.37 -16.80 30.04
CA SER A 414 29.09 -16.38 28.67
C SER A 414 29.10 -14.85 28.52
N ASN A 415 29.68 -14.37 27.43
CA ASN A 415 29.87 -12.94 27.10
C ASN A 415 30.77 -12.13 28.05
N ARG A 416 31.34 -12.73 29.12
CA ARG A 416 32.20 -12.01 30.08
C ARG A 416 33.62 -11.80 29.55
N TYR A 417 34.17 -12.75 28.80
CA TYR A 417 35.56 -12.70 28.34
C TYR A 417 35.69 -12.35 26.86
N ARG A 418 36.88 -11.83 26.50
CA ARG A 418 37.26 -11.52 25.13
C ARG A 418 38.49 -12.31 24.70
N ILE A 419 38.43 -12.96 23.54
CA ILE A 419 39.61 -13.55 22.87
C ILE A 419 39.93 -12.68 21.66
N GLN A 420 41.17 -12.17 21.58
CA GLN A 420 41.64 -11.28 20.51
C GLN A 420 40.65 -10.15 20.16
N GLY A 421 40.04 -9.53 21.20
CA GLY A 421 39.11 -8.41 21.07
C GLY A 421 37.63 -8.77 20.83
N ARG A 422 37.28 -10.06 20.64
CA ARG A 422 35.88 -10.50 20.45
C ARG A 422 35.30 -11.11 21.71
N ARG A 423 34.08 -10.69 22.08
CA ARG A 423 33.32 -11.30 23.20
C ARG A 423 32.90 -12.71 22.84
N ILE A 424 33.20 -13.67 23.71
CA ILE A 424 32.90 -15.08 23.45
C ILE A 424 31.53 -15.42 24.00
N SER A 425 30.70 -16.02 23.15
CA SER A 425 29.38 -16.52 23.54
C SER A 425 29.48 -18.02 23.79
N ILE A 426 28.98 -18.46 24.94
CA ILE A 426 28.97 -19.86 25.37
C ILE A 426 27.53 -20.25 25.68
N SER A 427 27.07 -21.38 25.15
CA SER A 427 25.76 -21.97 25.45
C SER A 427 25.89 -23.50 25.55
N TYR A 428 24.91 -24.20 26.11
CA TYR A 428 24.89 -25.67 26.04
C TYR A 428 24.80 -26.16 24.59
N ASN A 429 25.42 -27.30 24.30
CA ASN A 429 25.29 -27.94 23.00
C ASN A 429 23.91 -28.62 22.90
N LYS A 430 23.22 -28.40 21.79
CA LYS A 430 21.87 -28.92 21.54
C LYS A 430 21.97 -30.17 20.63
N LYS A 431 21.44 -31.33 21.05
CA LYS A 431 21.36 -32.52 20.17
C LYS A 431 20.37 -32.28 19.04
N ARG A 432 20.86 -32.06 17.82
CA ARG A 432 20.05 -32.37 16.63
C ARG A 432 20.09 -33.88 16.40
N GLN A 433 18.93 -34.53 16.46
CA GLN A 433 18.83 -35.92 16.01
C GLN A 433 19.28 -36.00 14.55
N ALA A 434 20.39 -36.71 14.30
CA ALA A 434 20.81 -37.04 12.95
C ALA A 434 19.81 -38.05 12.38
N LYS A 435 18.86 -37.60 11.54
CA LYS A 435 18.03 -38.51 10.76
C LYS A 435 18.89 -39.13 9.66
N LYS A 436 19.21 -40.42 9.83
CA LYS A 436 19.44 -41.33 8.72
C LYS A 436 18.13 -41.48 7.94
N SER A 437 18.05 -40.96 6.73
CA SER A 437 17.40 -41.61 5.58
C SER A 437 17.43 -40.68 4.37
N THR A 438 17.98 -41.16 3.26
CA THR A 438 17.69 -40.68 1.91
C THR A 438 16.20 -40.91 1.61
N LYS A 439 15.37 -39.92 1.91
CA LYS A 439 13.99 -39.85 1.43
C LYS A 439 13.94 -38.88 0.25
N THR A 440 13.24 -39.24 -0.81
CA THR A 440 12.97 -38.35 -1.94
C THR A 440 12.10 -37.17 -1.48
N GLY A 441 12.16 -36.04 -2.19
CA GLY A 441 11.49 -34.78 -1.81
C GLY A 441 10.02 -34.96 -1.43
N ASP A 442 9.30 -35.81 -2.17
CA ASP A 442 7.88 -36.12 -2.01
C ASP A 442 7.49 -36.67 -0.62
N GLU A 443 8.34 -37.46 0.02
CA GLU A 443 8.04 -38.05 1.34
C GLU A 443 8.26 -37.07 2.51
N THR A 444 8.86 -35.91 2.23
CA THR A 444 9.16 -34.87 3.24
C THR A 444 8.37 -33.59 3.02
N CYS A 445 7.71 -33.45 1.87
CA CYS A 445 6.92 -32.28 1.51
C CYS A 445 5.53 -32.32 2.15
N TRP A 446 5.15 -31.26 2.88
CA TRP A 446 3.86 -31.15 3.58
C TRP A 446 2.62 -31.14 2.67
N PHE A 447 2.78 -30.87 1.38
CA PHE A 447 1.69 -30.72 0.41
C PHE A 447 1.57 -31.90 -0.56
N CYS A 448 2.56 -32.79 -0.62
CA CYS A 448 2.49 -33.96 -1.48
C CYS A 448 1.38 -34.91 -1.03
N PHE A 449 0.51 -35.31 -1.95
CA PHE A 449 -0.65 -36.17 -1.65
C PHE A 449 -0.26 -37.57 -1.15
N ASN A 450 0.93 -38.02 -1.56
CA ASN A 450 1.55 -39.28 -1.14
C ASN A 450 2.27 -39.19 0.21
N ASN A 451 2.48 -37.98 0.76
CA ASN A 451 2.99 -37.83 2.11
C ASN A 451 1.94 -38.35 3.11
N LYS A 452 2.39 -39.17 4.06
CA LYS A 452 1.53 -39.76 5.11
C LYS A 452 1.09 -38.70 6.13
N ASP A 453 1.88 -37.65 6.28
CA ASP A 453 1.66 -36.59 7.27
C ASP A 453 0.83 -35.41 6.71
N ILE A 454 0.26 -35.55 5.51
CA ILE A 454 -0.63 -34.54 4.93
C ILE A 454 -1.91 -34.40 5.75
N GLU A 455 -2.37 -33.17 5.97
CA GLU A 455 -3.59 -32.83 6.71
C GLU A 455 -4.85 -33.11 5.89
N ARG A 456 -5.17 -34.40 5.72
CA ARG A 456 -6.28 -34.88 4.86
C ARG A 456 -7.64 -34.30 5.24
N HIS A 457 -7.85 -33.93 6.49
CA HIS A 457 -9.12 -33.38 6.95
C HIS A 457 -9.40 -31.97 6.42
N LEU A 458 -8.39 -31.27 5.89
CA LEU A 458 -8.53 -29.94 5.27
C LEU A 458 -8.94 -30.02 3.79
N ILE A 459 -8.90 -31.20 3.16
CA ILE A 459 -9.20 -31.39 1.74
C ILE A 459 -10.72 -31.31 1.52
N CYS A 460 -11.15 -30.40 0.64
CA CYS A 460 -12.56 -30.20 0.30
C CYS A 460 -12.93 -30.61 -1.14
N ASN A 461 -11.95 -30.78 -2.03
CA ASN A 461 -12.18 -31.27 -3.40
C ASN A 461 -10.93 -32.01 -3.91
N VAL A 462 -11.11 -33.12 -4.63
CA VAL A 462 -10.01 -33.89 -5.22
C VAL A 462 -10.27 -34.09 -6.70
N GLY A 463 -9.40 -33.55 -7.54
CA GLY A 463 -9.41 -33.72 -8.99
C GLY A 463 -8.51 -34.86 -9.46
N LYS A 464 -8.08 -34.84 -10.73
CA LYS A 464 -7.21 -35.89 -11.30
C LYS A 464 -5.75 -35.63 -10.91
N GLU A 465 -5.27 -34.42 -11.16
CA GLU A 465 -3.89 -34.00 -10.88
C GLU A 465 -3.78 -33.00 -9.73
N LEU A 466 -4.87 -32.28 -9.43
CA LEU A 466 -4.93 -31.26 -8.38
C LEU A 466 -5.89 -31.67 -7.25
N TYR A 467 -5.79 -30.99 -6.12
CA TYR A 467 -6.79 -31.01 -5.06
C TYR A 467 -6.96 -29.62 -4.46
N VAL A 468 -8.12 -29.37 -3.84
CA VAL A 468 -8.43 -28.15 -3.10
C VAL A 468 -8.50 -28.47 -1.61
N ALA A 469 -7.84 -27.64 -0.81
CA ALA A 469 -7.88 -27.72 0.64
C ALA A 469 -8.05 -26.34 1.27
N LEU A 470 -8.45 -26.29 2.54
CA LEU A 470 -8.38 -25.08 3.35
C LEU A 470 -6.96 -24.93 3.95
N PRO A 471 -6.45 -23.71 4.15
CA PRO A 471 -5.21 -23.49 4.89
C PRO A 471 -5.43 -23.69 6.38
N LYS A 472 -4.35 -24.01 7.12
CA LYS A 472 -4.31 -23.78 8.56
C LYS A 472 -4.36 -22.29 8.83
N GLY A 473 -5.26 -21.87 9.72
CA GLY A 473 -5.52 -20.47 10.02
C GLY A 473 -6.00 -19.68 8.79
N PRO A 474 -7.22 -19.95 8.30
CA PRO A 474 -7.81 -19.22 7.20
C PRO A 474 -8.04 -17.74 7.58
N VAL A 475 -7.79 -16.83 6.63
CA VAL A 475 -8.05 -15.39 6.84
C VAL A 475 -9.56 -15.13 6.94
N VAL A 476 -10.32 -15.81 6.08
CA VAL A 476 -11.80 -15.84 6.02
C VAL A 476 -12.24 -17.29 5.78
N ASP A 477 -13.48 -17.62 6.13
CA ASP A 477 -14.02 -19.00 6.00
C ASP A 477 -13.83 -19.58 4.59
N HIS A 478 -13.98 -18.75 3.56
CA HIS A 478 -13.76 -19.14 2.16
C HIS A 478 -12.38 -18.69 1.68
N HIS A 479 -11.36 -19.34 2.23
CA HIS A 479 -9.96 -19.26 1.82
C HIS A 479 -9.52 -20.65 1.37
N PHE A 480 -9.21 -20.81 0.09
CA PHE A 480 -8.86 -22.09 -0.53
C PHE A 480 -7.41 -22.12 -1.01
N LEU A 481 -6.83 -23.31 -1.02
CA LEU A 481 -5.54 -23.63 -1.63
C LEU A 481 -5.80 -24.60 -2.79
N ILE A 482 -5.32 -24.30 -3.99
CA ILE A 482 -5.24 -25.25 -5.10
C ILE A 482 -3.81 -25.79 -5.17
N ILE A 483 -3.67 -27.12 -5.09
CA ILE A 483 -2.38 -27.78 -4.88
C ILE A 483 -2.26 -28.99 -5.83
N PRO A 484 -1.12 -29.18 -6.53
CA PRO A 484 -0.86 -30.39 -7.28
C PRO A 484 -0.56 -31.57 -6.35
N LYS A 485 -1.01 -32.76 -6.75
CA LYS A 485 -0.80 -33.99 -5.96
C LYS A 485 0.68 -34.39 -5.85
N ASN A 486 1.44 -34.15 -6.91
CA ASN A 486 2.87 -34.42 -6.98
C ASN A 486 3.68 -33.16 -6.63
N HIS A 487 4.95 -33.32 -6.26
CA HIS A 487 5.84 -32.21 -5.93
C HIS A 487 6.11 -31.36 -7.17
N ILE A 488 5.37 -30.26 -7.33
CA ILE A 488 5.54 -29.30 -8.41
C ILE A 488 5.70 -27.93 -7.75
N GLN A 489 6.77 -27.22 -8.11
CA GLN A 489 7.18 -26.00 -7.44
C GLN A 489 6.20 -24.83 -7.62
N GLY A 490 5.67 -24.65 -8.83
CA GLY A 490 4.78 -23.54 -9.18
C GLY A 490 4.04 -23.78 -10.49
N THR A 491 3.11 -22.89 -10.82
CA THR A 491 2.24 -22.97 -12.01
C THR A 491 3.03 -23.17 -13.31
N LEU A 492 4.16 -22.48 -13.47
CA LEU A 492 5.02 -22.61 -14.67
C LEU A 492 5.52 -24.04 -14.91
N ALA A 493 5.72 -24.82 -13.84
CA ALA A 493 6.21 -26.19 -13.92
C ALA A 493 5.09 -27.24 -14.10
N LEU A 494 3.82 -26.84 -14.16
CA LEU A 494 2.71 -27.77 -14.37
C LEU A 494 2.70 -28.34 -15.80
N PRO A 495 2.38 -29.63 -15.98
CA PRO A 495 2.05 -30.16 -17.29
C PRO A 495 0.75 -29.57 -17.83
N GLU A 496 0.57 -29.58 -19.15
CA GLU A 496 -0.60 -28.99 -19.82
C GLU A 496 -1.94 -29.52 -19.30
N SER A 497 -2.02 -30.83 -19.02
CA SER A 497 -3.22 -31.45 -18.45
C SER A 497 -3.57 -30.89 -17.07
N ALA A 498 -2.57 -30.65 -16.21
CA ALA A 498 -2.76 -30.08 -14.89
C ALA A 498 -3.06 -28.57 -14.95
N ARG A 499 -2.52 -27.84 -15.92
CA ARG A 499 -2.90 -26.42 -16.17
C ARG A 499 -4.35 -26.28 -16.60
N ASN A 500 -4.82 -27.17 -17.49
CA ASN A 500 -6.22 -27.21 -17.89
C ASN A 500 -7.14 -27.54 -16.71
N GLU A 501 -6.71 -28.42 -15.81
CA GLU A 501 -7.43 -28.69 -14.55
C GLU A 501 -7.40 -27.46 -13.62
N LEU A 502 -6.26 -26.78 -13.48
CA LEU A 502 -6.09 -25.59 -12.65
C LEU A 502 -7.08 -24.49 -13.04
N GLU A 503 -7.20 -24.16 -14.33
CA GLU A 503 -8.11 -23.12 -14.79
C GLU A 503 -9.58 -23.49 -14.55
N LYS A 504 -9.96 -24.76 -14.69
CA LYS A 504 -11.31 -25.24 -14.34
C LYS A 504 -11.57 -25.13 -12.84
N THR A 505 -10.60 -25.53 -12.00
CA THR A 505 -10.71 -25.44 -10.54
C THR A 505 -10.76 -23.99 -10.07
N LYS A 506 -9.93 -23.09 -10.63
CA LYS A 506 -10.00 -21.65 -10.38
C LYS A 506 -11.37 -21.12 -10.72
N LYS A 507 -11.89 -21.46 -11.91
CA LYS A 507 -13.23 -21.02 -12.34
C LYS A 507 -14.31 -21.48 -11.36
N MET A 508 -14.33 -22.76 -11.00
CA MET A 508 -15.26 -23.32 -10.00
C MET A 508 -15.22 -22.53 -8.69
N LEU A 509 -14.04 -22.23 -8.14
CA LEU A 509 -13.91 -21.49 -6.89
C LEU A 509 -14.32 -20.02 -7.04
N THR A 510 -13.96 -19.37 -8.15
CA THR A 510 -14.37 -17.98 -8.39
C THR A 510 -15.87 -17.86 -8.63
N ASP A 511 -16.49 -18.80 -9.36
CA ASP A 511 -17.93 -18.85 -9.56
C ASP A 511 -18.64 -19.05 -8.21
N PHE A 512 -18.17 -20.01 -7.39
CA PHE A 512 -18.66 -20.21 -6.03
C PHE A 512 -18.61 -18.91 -5.22
N ILE A 513 -17.45 -18.24 -5.13
CA ILE A 513 -17.32 -16.99 -4.38
C ILE A 513 -18.25 -15.90 -4.93
N THR A 514 -18.33 -15.73 -6.25
CA THR A 514 -19.11 -14.63 -6.84
C THR A 514 -20.62 -14.87 -6.83
N GLU A 515 -21.07 -16.12 -6.96
CA GLU A 515 -22.49 -16.47 -7.07
C GLU A 515 -23.11 -16.90 -5.74
N HIS A 516 -22.36 -17.64 -4.91
CA HIS A 516 -22.85 -18.11 -3.61
C HIS A 516 -22.66 -17.05 -2.53
N ASP A 517 -21.48 -16.45 -2.44
CA ASP A 517 -21.18 -15.49 -1.38
C ASP A 517 -21.55 -14.05 -1.75
N GLU A 518 -21.88 -13.80 -3.03
CA GLU A 518 -22.01 -12.46 -3.61
C GLU A 518 -20.75 -11.58 -3.39
N ASN A 519 -19.58 -12.23 -3.29
CA ASN A 519 -18.29 -11.61 -2.96
C ASN A 519 -17.39 -11.47 -4.20
N ASP A 520 -16.34 -10.66 -4.07
CA ASP A 520 -15.20 -10.65 -4.96
C ASP A 520 -14.15 -11.67 -4.50
N TYR A 521 -13.09 -11.86 -5.30
CA TYR A 521 -12.00 -12.78 -4.96
C TYR A 521 -10.63 -12.13 -5.11
N PHE A 522 -9.64 -12.70 -4.42
CA PHE A 522 -8.24 -12.41 -4.64
C PHE A 522 -7.47 -13.73 -4.69
N ILE A 523 -6.73 -13.89 -5.77
CA ILE A 523 -5.91 -15.06 -6.04
C ILE A 523 -4.45 -14.63 -5.98
N PHE A 524 -3.62 -15.42 -5.33
CA PHE A 524 -2.17 -15.22 -5.44
C PHE A 524 -1.39 -16.52 -5.37
N GLU A 525 -0.25 -16.55 -6.05
CA GLU A 525 0.76 -17.59 -5.94
C GLU A 525 2.09 -16.96 -5.59
N ARG A 526 2.86 -17.71 -4.79
CA ARG A 526 4.22 -17.36 -4.42
C ARG A 526 5.18 -18.47 -4.85
N ASN A 527 6.00 -18.17 -5.84
CA ASN A 527 7.11 -19.02 -6.27
C ASN A 527 8.44 -18.28 -6.04
N LEU A 528 8.97 -18.32 -4.81
CA LEU A 528 10.18 -17.57 -4.41
C LEU A 528 11.35 -18.53 -4.14
N PRO A 529 12.62 -18.12 -4.36
CA PRO A 529 13.77 -18.95 -4.08
C PRO A 529 13.85 -19.24 -2.59
N LEU A 530 13.79 -20.53 -2.23
CA LEU A 530 13.97 -21.00 -0.85
C LEU A 530 15.25 -21.80 -0.71
N LYS A 531 15.78 -21.85 0.51
CA LYS A 531 16.98 -22.62 0.84
C LYS A 531 16.80 -24.14 0.71
N PHE A 532 15.56 -24.62 0.74
CA PHE A 532 15.23 -26.04 0.69
C PHE A 532 14.20 -26.28 -0.41
N GLU A 533 14.55 -27.05 -1.44
CA GLU A 533 13.69 -27.37 -2.58
C GLU A 533 12.40 -28.08 -2.15
N ASN A 534 12.47 -28.93 -1.12
CA ASN A 534 11.33 -29.65 -0.55
C ASN A 534 10.30 -28.71 0.11
N ALA A 535 10.66 -27.46 0.40
CA ALA A 535 9.75 -26.45 0.94
C ALA A 535 8.99 -25.69 -0.16
N MET A 536 9.35 -25.91 -1.43
CA MET A 536 8.76 -25.24 -2.59
C MET A 536 7.76 -26.17 -3.28
N HIS A 537 6.53 -26.15 -2.79
CA HIS A 537 5.39 -26.81 -3.42
C HIS A 537 4.33 -25.77 -3.77
N MET A 538 3.83 -25.87 -5.00
CA MET A 538 2.83 -24.97 -5.55
C MET A 538 1.59 -24.93 -4.65
N ASN A 539 1.25 -23.74 -4.18
CA ASN A 539 -0.06 -23.48 -3.60
C ASN A 539 -0.55 -22.15 -4.17
N LEU A 540 -1.60 -22.23 -4.97
CA LEU A 540 -2.32 -21.05 -5.45
C LEU A 540 -3.45 -20.79 -4.46
N GLN A 541 -3.44 -19.62 -3.82
CA GLN A 541 -4.46 -19.26 -2.83
C GLN A 541 -5.61 -18.53 -3.51
N VAL A 542 -6.84 -18.85 -3.15
CA VAL A 542 -8.07 -18.20 -3.64
C VAL A 542 -8.88 -17.76 -2.43
N ILE A 543 -9.07 -16.45 -2.27
CA ILE A 543 -9.63 -15.88 -1.04
C ILE A 543 -10.82 -15.00 -1.36
N SER A 544 -11.94 -15.24 -0.67
CA SER A 544 -13.16 -14.43 -0.76
C SER A 544 -12.95 -13.04 -0.15
N LEU A 545 -13.42 -12.00 -0.84
CA LEU A 545 -13.37 -10.59 -0.44
C LEU A 545 -14.78 -10.00 -0.47
N PRO A 546 -15.24 -9.27 0.55
CA PRO A 546 -16.53 -8.59 0.52
C PRO A 546 -16.72 -7.72 -0.74
N PRO A 547 -17.94 -7.65 -1.32
CA PRO A 547 -18.21 -6.85 -2.49
C PRO A 547 -18.05 -5.36 -2.16
N GLY A 548 -17.43 -4.59 -3.04
CA GLY A 548 -17.37 -3.12 -2.89
C GLY A 548 -15.99 -2.48 -3.02
N ALA A 549 -14.94 -3.24 -3.27
CA ALA A 549 -13.64 -2.68 -3.62
C ALA A 549 -13.64 -2.20 -5.09
N TYR A 550 -14.34 -1.09 -5.36
CA TYR A 550 -14.27 -0.41 -6.67
C TYR A 550 -12.84 0.06 -6.99
N ASP A 551 -12.00 0.16 -5.96
CA ASP A 551 -10.58 0.49 -5.99
C ASP A 551 -9.70 -0.75 -5.70
N LEU A 552 -10.20 -1.99 -5.84
CA LEU A 552 -9.43 -3.20 -5.56
C LEU A 552 -8.12 -3.22 -6.35
N ASP A 553 -8.19 -2.87 -7.64
CA ASP A 553 -7.03 -2.75 -8.53
C ASP A 553 -6.02 -1.73 -7.98
N ASP A 554 -6.48 -0.55 -7.60
CA ASP A 554 -5.64 0.53 -7.10
C ASP A 554 -5.01 0.18 -5.76
N ARG A 555 -5.79 -0.37 -4.82
CA ARG A 555 -5.30 -0.78 -3.50
C ARG A 555 -4.24 -1.87 -3.62
N ILE A 556 -4.45 -2.87 -4.47
CA ILE A 556 -3.49 -3.96 -4.69
C ILE A 556 -2.20 -3.41 -5.28
N GLN A 557 -2.30 -2.59 -6.32
CA GLN A 557 -1.13 -2.01 -6.97
C GLN A 557 -0.39 -1.03 -6.06
N ASP A 558 -1.10 -0.23 -5.27
CA ASP A 558 -0.51 0.68 -4.28
C ASP A 558 0.23 -0.11 -3.20
N MET A 559 -0.31 -1.24 -2.74
CA MET A 559 0.39 -2.12 -1.80
C MET A 559 1.65 -2.76 -2.41
N LEU A 560 1.63 -3.14 -3.70
CA LEU A 560 2.81 -3.66 -4.41
C LEU A 560 3.88 -2.58 -4.59
N ARG A 561 3.49 -1.36 -4.98
CA ARG A 561 4.40 -0.20 -5.08
C ARG A 561 4.95 0.21 -3.73
N ALA A 562 4.12 0.21 -2.69
CA ALA A 562 4.55 0.43 -1.30
C ALA A 562 5.48 -0.68 -0.78
N SER A 563 5.62 -1.77 -1.53
CA SER A 563 6.58 -2.85 -1.31
C SER A 563 7.80 -2.77 -2.24
N MET A 564 7.96 -1.69 -3.02
CA MET A 564 8.99 -1.50 -4.08
C MET A 564 9.08 -2.68 -5.05
N LEU A 565 7.93 -3.28 -5.37
CA LEU A 565 7.89 -4.30 -6.40
C LEU A 565 7.46 -3.67 -7.72
N GLU A 566 8.31 -3.86 -8.74
CA GLU A 566 7.89 -3.69 -10.11
C GLU A 566 7.01 -4.88 -10.51
N PHE A 567 5.94 -4.60 -11.25
CA PHE A 567 5.03 -5.64 -11.72
C PHE A 567 4.54 -5.35 -13.14
N GLU A 568 4.29 -6.43 -13.86
CA GLU A 568 3.74 -6.43 -15.21
C GLU A 568 2.24 -6.77 -15.14
N VAL A 569 1.43 -6.08 -15.94
CA VAL A 569 0.02 -6.45 -16.13
C VAL A 569 -0.05 -7.43 -17.29
N LEU A 570 -0.57 -8.63 -17.04
CA LEU A 570 -0.65 -9.68 -18.05
C LEU A 570 -1.98 -9.65 -18.79
N SER A 571 -1.93 -9.77 -20.13
CA SER A 571 -3.10 -9.98 -20.99
C SER A 571 -3.54 -11.45 -21.03
N GLY A 572 -2.61 -12.36 -20.82
CA GLY A 572 -2.78 -13.82 -20.87
C GLY A 572 -2.45 -14.52 -19.55
N PRO A 573 -2.38 -15.87 -19.56
CA PRO A 573 -1.91 -16.65 -18.42
C PRO A 573 -0.40 -16.45 -18.18
N VAL A 574 0.07 -16.82 -16.99
CA VAL A 574 1.43 -16.49 -16.50
C VAL A 574 2.55 -17.08 -17.36
N GLU A 575 2.30 -18.22 -18.00
CA GLU A 575 3.26 -18.92 -18.86
C GLU A 575 3.64 -18.10 -20.10
N GLU A 576 2.72 -17.28 -20.62
CA GLU A 576 3.00 -16.45 -21.79
C GLU A 576 4.04 -15.38 -21.49
N ALA A 577 4.07 -14.88 -20.25
CA ALA A 577 5.05 -13.88 -19.79
C ALA A 577 6.47 -14.44 -19.63
N PHE A 578 6.61 -15.76 -19.69
CA PHE A 578 7.86 -16.49 -19.54
C PHE A 578 8.17 -17.38 -20.76
N ARG A 579 7.53 -17.13 -21.91
CA ARG A 579 7.61 -17.99 -23.09
C ARG A 579 9.04 -18.14 -23.58
N GLU A 580 9.74 -17.03 -23.77
CA GLU A 580 11.13 -17.01 -24.27
C GLU A 580 12.07 -17.81 -23.37
N GLU A 581 11.97 -17.59 -22.06
CA GLU A 581 12.82 -18.28 -21.10
C GLU A 581 12.43 -19.77 -20.97
N THR A 582 11.18 -20.15 -21.31
CA THR A 582 10.71 -21.55 -21.27
C THR A 582 11.21 -22.30 -22.49
N GLU A 583 11.17 -21.64 -23.66
CA GLU A 583 11.74 -22.14 -24.91
C GLU A 583 13.27 -22.30 -24.81
N ALA A 584 13.94 -21.46 -24.01
CA ALA A 584 15.36 -21.60 -23.67
C ALA A 584 15.69 -22.77 -22.73
N GLY A 585 14.68 -23.51 -22.24
CA GLY A 585 14.86 -24.67 -21.36
C GLY A 585 15.11 -24.31 -19.89
N GLU A 586 14.89 -23.06 -19.49
CA GLU A 586 15.02 -22.64 -18.09
C GLU A 586 13.77 -23.01 -17.28
N THR A 587 13.94 -23.91 -16.31
CA THR A 587 12.84 -24.44 -15.49
C THR A 587 12.61 -23.67 -14.19
N GLU A 588 13.61 -22.93 -13.70
CA GLU A 588 13.54 -22.18 -12.43
C GLU A 588 13.32 -20.68 -12.68
N LYS A 589 12.06 -20.23 -12.57
CA LYS A 589 11.72 -18.79 -12.66
C LYS A 589 10.89 -18.41 -11.45
N TYR A 590 11.39 -17.46 -10.67
CA TYR A 590 10.76 -17.05 -9.43
C TYR A 590 9.87 -15.84 -9.66
N TYR A 591 8.70 -15.84 -9.04
CA TYR A 591 7.71 -14.81 -9.22
C TYR A 591 6.72 -14.72 -8.06
N LEU A 592 6.05 -13.58 -7.99
CA LEU A 592 4.75 -13.46 -7.33
C LEU A 592 3.69 -13.24 -8.40
N TYR A 593 2.57 -13.94 -8.27
CA TYR A 593 1.45 -13.83 -9.18
C TYR A 593 0.23 -13.40 -8.39
N PHE A 594 -0.54 -12.45 -8.92
CA PHE A 594 -1.80 -11.98 -8.35
C PHE A 594 -2.89 -11.97 -9.42
N GLU A 595 -4.09 -12.42 -9.10
CA GLU A 595 -5.26 -12.38 -9.97
C GLU A 595 -6.50 -11.97 -9.18
N TYR A 596 -7.30 -11.06 -9.72
CA TYR A 596 -8.50 -10.56 -9.05
C TYR A 596 -9.49 -9.98 -10.07
N PRO A 597 -10.78 -9.79 -9.70
CA PRO A 597 -11.74 -9.17 -10.57
C PRO A 597 -11.31 -7.75 -10.95
N GLY A 598 -11.27 -7.49 -12.25
CA GLY A 598 -11.11 -6.14 -12.78
C GLY A 598 -12.39 -5.31 -12.64
N LEU A 599 -12.37 -4.13 -13.26
CA LEU A 599 -13.56 -3.28 -13.33
C LEU A 599 -14.69 -3.97 -14.09
N ARG A 600 -15.92 -3.74 -13.62
CA ARG A 600 -17.13 -4.29 -14.24
C ARG A 600 -17.43 -3.52 -15.53
N THR A 601 -17.49 -4.22 -16.65
CA THR A 601 -17.82 -3.63 -17.96
C THR A 601 -19.19 -4.13 -18.44
N ALA A 602 -19.71 -3.54 -19.51
CA ALA A 602 -20.93 -4.01 -20.18
C ALA A 602 -20.81 -5.46 -20.71
N LYS A 603 -19.58 -5.95 -20.95
CA LYS A 603 -19.28 -7.33 -21.36
C LYS A 603 -19.10 -8.30 -20.18
N GLY A 604 -19.30 -7.82 -18.95
CA GLY A 604 -19.01 -8.56 -17.72
C GLY A 604 -17.77 -8.04 -17.01
N ARG A 605 -17.38 -8.74 -15.93
CA ARG A 605 -16.22 -8.38 -15.12
C ARG A 605 -15.02 -9.17 -15.61
N GLY A 606 -14.03 -8.45 -16.17
CA GLY A 606 -12.76 -9.06 -16.58
C GLY A 606 -11.92 -9.47 -15.36
N LYS A 607 -10.78 -10.11 -15.60
CA LYS A 607 -9.79 -10.42 -14.57
C LYS A 607 -8.56 -9.55 -14.78
N VAL A 608 -7.95 -9.06 -13.71
CA VAL A 608 -6.62 -8.46 -13.74
C VAL A 608 -5.63 -9.50 -13.27
N ARG A 609 -4.48 -9.56 -13.95
CA ARG A 609 -3.37 -10.44 -13.61
C ARG A 609 -2.11 -9.60 -13.48
N LEU A 610 -1.45 -9.70 -12.34
CA LEU A 610 -0.18 -9.01 -12.09
C LEU A 610 0.92 -10.04 -11.87
N LEU A 611 2.08 -9.78 -12.44
CA LEU A 611 3.28 -10.59 -12.30
C LEU A 611 4.42 -9.74 -11.76
N VAL A 612 5.01 -10.16 -10.65
CA VAL A 612 6.29 -9.64 -10.15
C VAL A 612 7.35 -10.68 -10.46
N LYS A 613 8.29 -10.38 -11.36
CA LYS A 613 9.46 -11.23 -11.62
C LYS A 613 10.46 -11.06 -10.47
N VAL A 614 10.96 -12.16 -9.91
CA VAL A 614 11.85 -12.14 -8.75
C VAL A 614 13.21 -12.73 -9.12
N PRO A 615 14.31 -11.97 -9.06
CA PRO A 615 15.65 -12.52 -9.32
C PRO A 615 16.05 -13.58 -8.28
N LYS A 616 16.72 -14.65 -8.71
CA LYS A 616 17.19 -15.77 -7.85
C LYS A 616 18.03 -15.32 -6.66
N GLU A 617 18.81 -14.26 -6.82
CA GLU A 617 19.72 -13.74 -5.79
C GLU A 617 19.03 -12.79 -4.78
N SER A 618 17.73 -12.52 -4.96
CA SER A 618 16.99 -11.58 -4.11
C SER A 618 16.79 -12.12 -2.69
N ASN A 619 16.90 -11.25 -1.67
CA ASN A 619 16.42 -11.59 -0.33
C ASN A 619 14.89 -11.52 -0.28
N THR A 620 14.25 -12.67 -0.36
CA THR A 620 12.79 -12.79 -0.51
C THR A 620 12.03 -12.99 0.81
N ASN A 621 12.71 -12.96 1.96
CA ASN A 621 12.08 -13.21 3.26
C ASN A 621 10.87 -12.31 3.54
N HIS A 622 10.98 -11.03 3.18
CA HIS A 622 9.90 -10.04 3.35
C HIS A 622 8.71 -10.26 2.40
N LEU A 623 8.91 -10.99 1.30
CA LEU A 623 7.90 -11.31 0.30
C LEU A 623 7.11 -12.58 0.63
N MET A 624 7.59 -13.38 1.60
CA MET A 624 7.03 -14.69 1.92
C MET A 624 5.55 -14.65 2.30
N GLN A 625 5.11 -13.57 2.94
CA GLN A 625 3.72 -13.38 3.38
C GLN A 625 2.99 -12.29 2.62
N LEU A 626 3.58 -11.74 1.53
CA LEU A 626 3.06 -10.52 0.91
C LEU A 626 1.61 -10.65 0.46
N GLY A 627 1.26 -11.71 -0.28
CA GLY A 627 -0.12 -11.93 -0.71
C GLY A 627 -1.11 -12.03 0.46
N ARG A 628 -0.71 -12.68 1.56
CA ARG A 628 -1.53 -12.77 2.77
C ARG A 628 -1.67 -11.43 3.47
N VAL A 629 -0.58 -10.67 3.62
CA VAL A 629 -0.58 -9.31 4.21
C VAL A 629 -1.49 -8.39 3.41
N MET A 630 -1.39 -8.42 2.08
CA MET A 630 -2.24 -7.62 1.20
C MET A 630 -3.72 -7.94 1.41
N VAL A 631 -4.08 -9.22 1.48
CA VAL A 631 -5.47 -9.62 1.72
C VAL A 631 -5.96 -9.23 3.11
N CYS A 632 -5.11 -9.35 4.14
CA CYS A 632 -5.45 -8.91 5.49
C CYS A 632 -5.66 -7.39 5.54
N GLU A 633 -4.87 -6.61 4.80
CA GLU A 633 -5.08 -5.17 4.65
C GLU A 633 -6.36 -4.84 3.88
N LEU A 634 -6.68 -5.63 2.84
CA LEU A 634 -7.92 -5.46 2.08
C LEU A 634 -9.16 -5.67 2.95
N LEU A 635 -9.10 -6.64 3.86
CA LEU A 635 -10.14 -7.07 4.78
C LEU A 635 -10.14 -6.34 6.14
N GLU A 636 -9.18 -5.45 6.38
CA GLU A 636 -8.96 -4.79 7.68
C GLU A 636 -8.73 -5.79 8.84
N ALA A 637 -8.17 -6.97 8.56
CA ALA A 637 -7.91 -8.08 9.49
C ALA A 637 -6.40 -8.29 9.73
N ARG A 638 -5.70 -7.22 10.13
CA ARG A 638 -4.22 -7.18 10.23
C ARG A 638 -3.65 -8.21 11.21
N GLU A 639 -4.40 -8.54 12.25
CA GLU A 639 -4.06 -9.58 13.23
C GLU A 639 -3.89 -10.96 12.60
N LYS A 640 -4.55 -11.24 11.47
CA LYS A 640 -4.48 -12.52 10.74
C LYS A 640 -3.34 -12.60 9.72
N ALA A 641 -2.53 -11.54 9.61
CA ALA A 641 -1.37 -11.52 8.72
C ALA A 641 -0.34 -12.60 9.08
N ASN A 642 -0.20 -12.89 10.38
CA ASN A 642 0.50 -14.07 10.86
C ASN A 642 -0.49 -15.24 10.99
N TRP A 643 -0.32 -16.30 10.21
CA TRP A 643 -1.22 -17.45 10.22
C TRP A 643 -1.27 -18.17 11.58
N LYS A 644 -0.17 -18.13 12.36
CA LYS A 644 -0.14 -18.71 13.71
C LYS A 644 -1.04 -17.97 14.70
N ALA A 645 -1.31 -16.69 14.44
CA ALA A 645 -2.16 -15.87 15.31
C ALA A 645 -3.66 -16.18 15.14
N CYS A 646 -4.02 -16.95 14.10
CA CYS A 646 -5.40 -17.34 13.82
C CYS A 646 -5.54 -18.85 13.56
N GLU A 647 -4.70 -19.66 14.20
CA GLU A 647 -4.80 -21.12 14.12
C GLU A 647 -6.10 -21.60 14.78
N LEU A 648 -6.76 -22.56 14.15
CA LEU A 648 -8.04 -23.11 14.60
C LEU A 648 -7.82 -24.51 15.19
N SER A 649 -8.74 -24.95 16.05
CA SER A 649 -8.76 -26.33 16.49
C SER A 649 -9.07 -27.27 15.31
N LYS A 650 -8.61 -28.52 15.39
CA LYS A 650 -8.88 -29.52 14.35
C LYS A 650 -10.38 -29.76 14.14
N GLU A 651 -11.16 -29.68 15.21
CA GLU A 651 -12.63 -29.79 15.17
C GLU A 651 -13.27 -28.63 14.42
N GLU A 652 -12.79 -27.40 14.63
CA GLU A 652 -13.23 -26.20 13.92
C GLU A 652 -12.91 -26.30 12.43
N GLU A 653 -11.68 -26.71 12.09
CA GLU A 653 -11.26 -26.97 10.71
C GLU A 653 -12.17 -28.00 10.02
N ILE A 654 -12.43 -29.14 10.66
CA ILE A 654 -13.34 -30.16 10.16
C ILE A 654 -14.76 -29.60 9.97
N SER A 655 -15.22 -28.73 10.88
CA SER A 655 -16.53 -28.11 10.77
C SER A 655 -16.63 -27.21 9.54
N ILE A 656 -15.60 -26.45 9.19
CA ILE A 656 -15.61 -25.59 7.99
C ILE A 656 -15.62 -26.47 6.74
N VAL A 657 -14.76 -27.49 6.66
CA VAL A 657 -14.70 -28.40 5.50
C VAL A 657 -16.04 -29.10 5.26
N LYS A 658 -16.71 -29.57 6.33
CA LYS A 658 -18.04 -30.21 6.23
C LYS A 658 -19.12 -29.28 5.70
N LYS A 659 -19.02 -27.96 5.98
CA LYS A 659 -19.96 -26.96 5.46
C LYS A 659 -19.70 -26.64 3.99
N VAL A 660 -18.43 -26.47 3.62
CA VAL A 660 -18.04 -25.96 2.29
C VAL A 660 -18.07 -27.05 1.22
N THR A 661 -17.70 -28.30 1.55
CA THR A 661 -17.60 -29.39 0.56
C THR A 661 -18.89 -29.60 -0.24
N PRO A 662 -20.09 -29.71 0.37
CA PRO A 662 -21.34 -29.88 -0.37
C PRO A 662 -21.73 -28.65 -1.20
N MET A 663 -21.28 -27.46 -0.81
CA MET A 663 -21.55 -26.23 -1.56
C MET A 663 -20.74 -26.20 -2.85
N LEU A 664 -19.45 -26.57 -2.78
CA LEU A 664 -18.57 -26.65 -3.94
C LEU A 664 -19.03 -27.67 -4.98
N GLU A 665 -19.72 -28.75 -4.57
CA GLU A 665 -20.23 -29.75 -5.51
C GLU A 665 -21.22 -29.20 -6.53
N LYS A 666 -21.91 -28.11 -6.22
CA LYS A 666 -22.85 -27.45 -7.15
C LYS A 666 -22.15 -26.71 -8.30
N TYR A 667 -20.85 -26.48 -8.17
CA TYR A 667 -20.03 -25.70 -9.10
C TYR A 667 -19.02 -26.55 -9.87
N LYS A 668 -18.94 -27.87 -9.58
CA LYS A 668 -18.17 -28.86 -10.35
C LYS A 668 -18.85 -29.13 -11.69
#